data_AF-A0A409XZP9-F1
#
_entry.id   AF-A0A409XZP9-F1
#
_cell.length_a   1.000
_cell.length_b   1.000
_cell.length_c   1.000
_cell.angle_alpha   90.00
_cell.angle_beta   90.00
_cell.angle_gamma   90.00
#
_symmetry.space_group_name_H-M   'P 1'
#
loop_
_entity.id
_entity.type
_entity.pdbx_description
1 polymer ?
#
loop_
_entity_poly.entity_id
_entity_poly.type
_entity_poly.pdbx_seq_one_letter_code
_entity_poly.pdbx_strand_id
1 'polypeptide(L)'
;MPQALVIDLYHIFPRVTLHDVQHSSWNIIRWTDQGFVTTDLFKIWSPGKSADHLWTVEEVEPVSSQVQDVARPIGKAAALEDDTAKFLGPLRLFDCEDGCLKDQKTYLSATHGVAPEYIVVSQVWGDAKVLLSLPTIEWPVPITNPAKWDAILGYCRREKVKWLWMDILCINQADSAEADKEKDTEIPKMGLYYKQAAACLVVPQNYVDFSTSYNHLMDLYSTIIETGRPVDSNVLRIWESIASVDVLMSDQWFWRMWTFQELLLPRRHVLLDGQVLDLKRLRNLLDWYHKILRSGALVRPTNGRNYDYIRPDDETVITKNWRPEKLGWDLKAELEANGCVDLITLVAQTRDKGCKVQVDRLLGLYGLLNDEDMVPIKTVPENPSHPSASLIEMWKETVCKAVLSGKVWPLLHNLMNHDPEESIEGEKWIPEITALHRRGDAIDAYPETLDHRNTKRITITVSGLEISVRVIGQVVGTSASLGDGGGENNKLFTCTWLLKAKGFNIDPMMLHLKDGLEDSDSVTSDEVKDMQSTLESALSASSLGNCFYFFEEKDLRRKLAYARGVAGWDRTVLGVQIEGQSAPMVCLAWTHRDIPLAEGKCWVLDVTSDPISKVRRWVVANQIGTNVFRKIGTLRSYPKLVKEDLVRTADIRETYLRETGNVVPSYYMVSHVWGNIKAFVSLPGVPWRVPISDSAKLEAVLEFCKREHVKWLWFDILCLDQADEIKEIDEEKGAEVFAMSSYYHRAAACLVVPENFSTFSTTYKQLMELLADIIDTDLSVQDNATRVWKSIGLVDAIMADQWFWRIWTFQEFMMAKKLILLDGQELEISRLRLILDWYHKILRNGTLSKPDGGKEYDFVHPLDETVITKNWRPEKLGWDLKSTFEKDGHIDLITLVTQTRDKQSRFQVDKLLGLYGLLSDDEKVPIQATTIPTSTPTSALETMWKRTMRKIVSSGKVWPLLHDLMNMNPNEAVEGERWMPEITALHRRGDAINAHPETLNHHNGGRIAITSAGLEISVRVVGRVVGSSASLGDGGGENNKMLACTWLLKAKGFDTNPIAQHLKDGLAGSDGVLPGKTEESQQALEEALSALTLAECFGVVERTKLRRKLAYAPGVAGWDRTLLLVQIEGLTTPTVSLAWTHRSIPPKREDCWVLDVSSDSPSSVQRWIVANQIGSGKFMKIGTMRSHPIKVGSTDLHSVDAILV
;
A
#
# COMPACT_ATOMS: atom_id res chain seq x y z
N MET A 1 -52.52 46.03 -16.06
CA MET A 1 -52.83 46.94 -17.19
C MET A 1 -52.35 48.33 -16.83
N PRO A 2 -51.96 49.18 -17.81
CA PRO A 2 -51.56 48.89 -19.19
C PRO A 2 -50.03 49.17 -19.36
N GLN A 3 -49.35 49.29 -20.52
CA GLN A 3 -49.65 49.21 -21.96
C GLN A 3 -48.34 49.01 -22.77
N ALA A 4 -48.41 48.47 -24.00
CA ALA A 4 -47.71 48.90 -25.26
C ALA A 4 -46.18 49.19 -25.31
N LEU A 5 -45.43 49.12 -26.44
CA LEU A 5 -45.54 48.66 -27.86
C LEU A 5 -44.03 48.42 -28.30
N VAL A 6 -43.55 47.36 -28.99
CA VAL A 6 -43.68 46.92 -30.41
C VAL A 6 -42.67 47.54 -31.42
N ILE A 7 -41.93 46.68 -32.17
CA ILE A 7 -41.23 46.89 -33.48
C ILE A 7 -39.90 47.73 -33.44
N ASP A 8 -38.84 47.53 -34.27
CA ASP A 8 -38.71 46.94 -35.64
C ASP A 8 -37.41 46.11 -35.95
N LEU A 9 -37.30 45.62 -37.21
CA LEU A 9 -36.35 44.74 -37.92
C LEU A 9 -34.87 45.19 -38.08
N TYR A 10 -33.96 44.25 -38.46
CA TYR A 10 -33.28 44.19 -39.79
C TYR A 10 -32.52 42.84 -40.06
N HIS A 11 -32.04 42.64 -41.30
CA HIS A 11 -31.49 41.42 -41.97
C HIS A 11 -30.20 40.79 -41.33
N ILE A 12 -29.69 39.58 -41.65
CA ILE A 12 -29.38 38.90 -42.95
C ILE A 12 -29.42 37.33 -42.86
N PHE A 13 -29.66 36.64 -43.99
CA PHE A 13 -29.57 35.16 -44.20
C PHE A 13 -28.55 34.80 -45.31
N PRO A 14 -27.89 33.62 -45.28
CA PRO A 14 -28.27 32.47 -46.15
C PRO A 14 -28.40 31.14 -45.37
N ARG A 15 -29.42 30.27 -45.58
CA ARG A 15 -29.60 29.26 -46.67
C ARG A 15 -28.59 28.10 -46.63
N VAL A 16 -28.97 26.82 -46.78
CA VAL A 16 -30.30 26.15 -46.81
C VAL A 16 -30.06 24.62 -46.57
N THR A 17 -30.98 23.80 -46.04
CA THR A 17 -32.03 23.01 -46.75
C THR A 17 -32.92 22.30 -45.69
N LEU A 18 -33.90 21.47 -46.08
CA LEU A 18 -34.69 20.57 -45.22
C LEU A 18 -34.58 19.11 -45.72
N HIS A 19 -34.99 18.15 -44.88
CA HIS A 19 -36.09 17.25 -45.26
C HIS A 19 -36.88 16.74 -44.02
N ASP A 20 -38.05 16.18 -44.30
CA ASP A 20 -39.15 15.77 -43.39
C ASP A 20 -38.80 14.49 -42.59
N VAL A 21 -39.55 13.97 -41.59
CA VAL A 21 -41.01 13.69 -41.45
C VAL A 21 -41.34 13.68 -39.93
N GLN A 22 -42.27 14.46 -39.35
CA GLN A 22 -43.75 14.39 -39.32
C GLN A 22 -44.35 13.37 -38.30
N HIS A 23 -45.47 13.77 -37.64
CA HIS A 23 -46.38 12.97 -36.76
C HIS A 23 -45.88 12.60 -35.32
N SER A 24 -46.43 13.09 -34.18
CA SER A 24 -47.80 13.07 -33.57
C SER A 24 -48.05 11.84 -32.66
N SER A 25 -48.77 11.83 -31.51
CA SER A 25 -49.52 12.88 -30.76
C SER A 25 -50.19 12.35 -29.45
N TRP A 26 -50.33 13.24 -28.44
CA TRP A 26 -51.50 13.42 -27.52
C TRP A 26 -51.75 12.62 -26.20
N ASN A 27 -52.31 13.37 -25.23
CA ASN A 27 -53.14 13.06 -24.03
C ASN A 27 -52.54 12.33 -22.79
N ILE A 28 -52.76 12.68 -21.50
CA ILE A 28 -53.62 13.58 -20.66
C ILE A 28 -54.58 12.82 -19.70
N ILE A 29 -54.63 13.25 -18.42
CA ILE A 29 -55.57 13.00 -17.26
C ILE A 29 -54.70 12.71 -15.99
N ARG A 30 -54.55 13.56 -14.95
CA ARG A 30 -55.46 14.11 -13.88
C ARG A 30 -56.10 13.04 -12.96
N TRP A 31 -56.35 13.18 -11.65
CA TRP A 31 -56.00 14.07 -10.51
C TRP A 31 -57.03 13.72 -9.39
N THR A 32 -56.72 13.77 -8.07
CA THR A 32 -57.58 14.28 -6.95
C THR A 32 -57.11 13.82 -5.55
N ASP A 33 -57.27 14.69 -4.55
CA ASP A 33 -56.95 14.51 -3.12
C ASP A 33 -58.17 14.14 -2.23
N GLN A 34 -57.92 13.73 -0.96
CA GLN A 34 -58.78 14.01 0.21
C GLN A 34 -58.12 13.62 1.57
N GLY A 35 -58.63 14.16 2.70
CA GLY A 35 -58.13 13.89 4.07
C GLY A 35 -59.09 14.35 5.20
N PHE A 36 -58.83 14.00 6.46
CA PHE A 36 -59.70 14.30 7.65
C PHE A 36 -58.94 14.48 9.00
N VAL A 37 -59.64 14.64 10.15
CA VAL A 37 -59.33 15.64 11.23
C VAL A 37 -59.74 15.23 12.69
N THR A 38 -59.09 15.81 13.75
CA THR A 38 -59.45 15.88 15.23
C THR A 38 -59.39 14.60 16.13
N THR A 39 -59.29 14.58 17.50
CA THR A 39 -59.31 15.56 18.65
C THR A 39 -58.62 15.03 19.97
N ASP A 40 -58.51 15.86 21.04
CA ASP A 40 -57.82 15.68 22.35
C ASP A 40 -58.59 14.97 23.53
N LEU A 41 -57.91 14.74 24.69
CA LEU A 41 -58.49 14.73 26.08
C LEU A 41 -57.45 14.84 27.25
N PHE A 42 -57.84 14.65 28.54
CA PHE A 42 -57.38 15.47 29.71
C PHE A 42 -56.61 14.83 30.93
N LYS A 43 -56.27 15.68 31.93
CA LYS A 43 -55.41 15.52 33.15
C LYS A 43 -56.04 14.83 34.40
N ILE A 44 -55.22 14.52 35.44
CA ILE A 44 -55.54 14.53 36.92
C ILE A 44 -54.24 14.67 37.80
N TRP A 45 -54.30 14.82 39.15
CA TRP A 45 -53.26 15.50 39.98
C TRP A 45 -53.14 15.07 41.49
N SER A 46 -51.93 15.18 42.11
CA SER A 46 -51.60 15.34 43.57
C SER A 46 -51.81 14.18 44.61
N PRO A 47 -51.32 14.25 45.88
CA PRO A 47 -50.07 14.85 46.47
C PRO A 47 -49.40 14.05 47.66
N GLY A 48 -48.24 14.50 48.21
CA GLY A 48 -47.64 13.98 49.47
C GLY A 48 -46.50 14.85 50.10
N LYS A 49 -46.33 14.86 51.44
CA LYS A 49 -45.38 15.70 52.24
C LYS A 49 -44.12 14.92 52.72
N SER A 50 -43.09 15.39 53.45
CA SER A 50 -42.81 16.61 54.28
C SER A 50 -41.30 16.75 54.66
N ALA A 51 -40.83 17.95 55.06
CA ALA A 51 -39.89 18.30 56.17
C ALA A 51 -38.54 17.54 56.38
N ASP A 52 -37.43 18.10 56.88
CA ASP A 52 -36.98 19.48 57.24
C ASP A 52 -35.43 19.47 57.39
N HIS A 53 -34.73 20.59 57.13
CA HIS A 53 -33.69 21.23 57.99
C HIS A 53 -32.90 22.33 57.26
N LEU A 54 -32.54 23.40 57.97
CA LEU A 54 -31.59 24.44 57.54
C LEU A 54 -30.20 24.18 58.14
N TRP A 55 -29.14 24.71 57.52
CA TRP A 55 -28.13 25.55 58.18
C TRP A 55 -27.47 26.50 57.16
N THR A 56 -26.89 27.59 57.66
CA THR A 56 -26.33 28.72 56.90
C THR A 56 -24.86 28.50 56.50
N VAL A 57 -24.41 29.15 55.42
CA VAL A 57 -22.99 29.31 55.06
C VAL A 57 -22.73 30.80 54.76
N GLU A 58 -21.54 31.27 55.14
CA GLU A 58 -21.13 32.68 55.10
C GLU A 58 -20.59 33.13 53.72
N GLU A 59 -20.47 34.43 53.52
CA GLU A 59 -19.89 35.04 52.31
C GLU A 59 -18.36 34.89 52.28
N VAL A 60 -17.80 34.46 51.15
CA VAL A 60 -16.36 34.57 50.84
C VAL A 60 -16.20 35.00 49.38
N GLU A 61 -15.34 36.00 49.13
CA GLU A 61 -15.12 36.59 47.81
C GLU A 61 -14.38 35.65 46.81
N PRO A 62 -14.58 35.82 45.49
CA PRO A 62 -14.11 34.85 44.50
C PRO A 62 -12.63 34.98 44.14
N VAL A 63 -11.89 33.86 44.22
CA VAL A 63 -10.52 33.74 43.69
C VAL A 63 -10.52 33.02 42.33
N SER A 64 -10.30 33.80 41.27
CA SER A 64 -9.71 33.42 39.96
C SER A 64 -9.85 31.94 39.51
N SER A 65 -10.95 31.59 38.84
CA SER A 65 -11.20 30.25 38.31
C SER A 65 -10.49 29.97 36.96
N GLN A 66 -9.44 29.15 36.95
CA GLN A 66 -8.89 28.54 35.71
C GLN A 66 -8.49 27.04 35.84
N VAL A 67 -9.15 26.27 36.72
CA VAL A 67 -9.09 24.79 36.69
C VAL A 67 -10.48 24.19 36.98
N GLN A 68 -11.30 23.99 35.94
CA GLN A 68 -12.57 23.26 36.01
C GLN A 68 -12.91 22.54 34.69
N ASP A 69 -12.28 21.39 34.42
CA ASP A 69 -12.77 20.47 33.36
C ASP A 69 -12.44 18.97 33.59
N VAL A 70 -11.84 18.60 34.73
CA VAL A 70 -11.38 17.22 34.98
C VAL A 70 -12.52 16.26 35.35
N ALA A 71 -13.63 16.77 35.90
CA ALA A 71 -14.73 15.97 36.45
C ALA A 71 -16.11 16.32 35.84
N ARG A 72 -16.32 15.94 34.57
CA ARG A 72 -17.68 15.82 34.01
C ARG A 72 -18.16 14.37 34.12
N PRO A 73 -19.39 14.10 34.61
CA PRO A 73 -20.01 12.79 34.44
C PRO A 73 -20.18 12.53 32.94
N ILE A 74 -19.63 11.41 32.45
CA ILE A 74 -19.85 10.98 31.06
C ILE A 74 -21.32 10.53 30.95
N GLY A 75 -21.94 10.80 29.80
CA GLY A 75 -23.38 10.63 29.61
C GLY A 75 -23.85 9.20 29.86
N LYS A 76 -25.07 9.06 30.43
CA LYS A 76 -25.72 7.77 30.69
C LYS A 76 -25.60 6.85 29.47
N ALA A 77 -25.01 5.66 29.66
CA ALA A 77 -25.10 4.60 28.68
C ALA A 77 -26.58 4.30 28.39
N ALA A 78 -26.94 4.21 27.10
CA ALA A 78 -28.27 3.77 26.71
C ALA A 78 -28.44 2.30 27.11
N ALA A 79 -29.59 1.95 27.69
CA ALA A 79 -29.88 0.58 28.09
C ALA A 79 -30.09 -0.29 26.84
N LEU A 80 -29.13 -1.18 26.56
CA LEU A 80 -29.40 -2.35 25.73
C LEU A 80 -30.10 -3.39 26.60
N GLU A 81 -31.43 -3.34 26.63
CA GLU A 81 -32.27 -4.41 27.14
C GLU A 81 -32.61 -5.41 26.03
N ASP A 82 -31.61 -6.16 25.55
CA ASP A 82 -31.81 -7.58 25.25
C ASP A 82 -30.50 -8.38 25.28
N ASP A 83 -30.64 -9.67 25.55
CA ASP A 83 -29.61 -10.69 25.76
C ASP A 83 -28.53 -10.38 26.81
N THR A 84 -28.57 -11.08 27.95
CA THR A 84 -27.54 -10.99 28.99
C THR A 84 -26.25 -11.71 28.56
N ALA A 85 -25.49 -11.09 27.64
CA ALA A 85 -24.11 -11.43 27.39
C ALA A 85 -23.35 -11.41 28.73
N LYS A 86 -22.89 -12.59 29.18
CA LYS A 86 -22.28 -12.74 30.51
C LYS A 86 -21.12 -11.75 30.67
N PHE A 87 -21.28 -10.78 31.56
CA PHE A 87 -20.28 -9.75 31.78
C PHE A 87 -19.00 -10.35 32.35
N LEU A 88 -17.98 -10.54 31.50
CA LEU A 88 -16.66 -11.08 31.84
C LEU A 88 -15.79 -10.02 32.52
N GLY A 89 -16.31 -9.40 33.57
CA GLY A 89 -15.57 -8.45 34.41
C GLY A 89 -14.48 -9.12 35.24
N PRO A 90 -13.54 -8.34 35.80
CA PRO A 90 -12.50 -8.85 36.68
C PRO A 90 -13.02 -9.69 37.85
N LEU A 91 -12.35 -10.80 38.19
CA LEU A 91 -12.72 -11.64 39.33
C LEU A 91 -12.72 -10.86 40.66
N ARG A 92 -11.84 -9.85 40.77
CA ARG A 92 -11.72 -8.95 41.94
C ARG A 92 -11.43 -7.52 41.51
N LEU A 93 -11.81 -6.57 42.36
CA LEU A 93 -11.46 -5.15 42.29
C LEU A 93 -11.04 -4.66 43.68
N PHE A 94 -10.05 -3.79 43.74
CA PHE A 94 -9.65 -3.12 44.99
C PHE A 94 -10.52 -1.87 45.20
N ASP A 95 -11.15 -1.78 46.36
CA ASP A 95 -11.90 -0.62 46.83
C ASP A 95 -10.94 0.35 47.52
N CYS A 96 -10.65 1.46 46.87
CA CYS A 96 -9.71 2.47 47.35
C CYS A 96 -10.25 3.34 48.50
N GLU A 97 -11.56 3.28 48.80
CA GLU A 97 -12.15 3.98 49.95
C GLU A 97 -12.09 3.10 51.20
N ASP A 98 -12.51 1.83 51.07
CA ASP A 98 -12.44 0.85 52.17
C ASP A 98 -11.02 0.29 52.39
N GLY A 99 -10.10 0.50 51.43
CA GLY A 99 -8.72 -0.02 51.48
C GLY A 99 -8.63 -1.54 51.37
N CYS A 100 -9.55 -2.19 50.64
CA CYS A 100 -9.71 -3.64 50.65
C CYS A 100 -10.08 -4.25 49.29
N LEU A 101 -9.75 -5.53 49.10
CA LEU A 101 -10.06 -6.28 47.89
C LEU A 101 -11.48 -6.86 47.99
N LYS A 102 -12.32 -6.62 46.97
CA LYS A 102 -13.67 -7.20 46.84
C LYS A 102 -13.68 -8.23 45.71
N ASP A 103 -14.33 -9.36 45.91
CA ASP A 103 -14.65 -10.29 44.82
C ASP A 103 -15.80 -9.76 43.93
N GLN A 104 -16.00 -10.39 42.76
CA GLN A 104 -17.05 -10.03 41.82
C GLN A 104 -18.46 -10.04 42.42
N LYS A 105 -18.77 -10.99 43.30
CA LYS A 105 -20.08 -11.05 43.97
C LYS A 105 -20.27 -9.85 44.91
N THR A 106 -19.20 -9.46 45.60
CA THR A 106 -19.20 -8.39 46.60
C THR A 106 -19.24 -7.01 45.95
N TYR A 107 -18.43 -6.75 44.91
CA TYR A 107 -18.52 -5.46 44.21
C TYR A 107 -19.86 -5.33 43.47
N LEU A 108 -20.35 -6.37 42.79
CA LEU A 108 -21.67 -6.34 42.15
C LEU A 108 -22.81 -6.13 43.17
N SER A 109 -22.71 -6.71 44.37
CA SER A 109 -23.69 -6.44 45.44
C SER A 109 -23.66 -4.98 45.93
N ALA A 110 -22.48 -4.35 45.94
CA ALA A 110 -22.32 -2.93 46.30
C ALA A 110 -22.78 -1.97 45.17
N THR A 111 -22.87 -2.45 43.93
CA THR A 111 -23.21 -1.67 42.73
C THR A 111 -24.53 -2.13 42.08
N HIS A 112 -25.42 -2.74 42.88
CA HIS A 112 -26.79 -3.14 42.50
C HIS A 112 -26.88 -4.08 41.27
N GLY A 113 -25.88 -4.94 41.08
CA GLY A 113 -25.81 -5.93 40.00
C GLY A 113 -25.18 -5.41 38.70
N VAL A 114 -24.89 -4.11 38.59
CA VAL A 114 -24.17 -3.51 37.46
C VAL A 114 -22.68 -3.48 37.77
N ALA A 115 -21.81 -3.88 36.84
CA ALA A 115 -20.38 -3.78 37.06
C ALA A 115 -19.93 -2.30 37.17
N PRO A 116 -19.10 -1.94 38.17
CA PRO A 116 -18.60 -0.57 38.30
C PRO A 116 -17.65 -0.18 37.17
N GLU A 117 -17.59 1.11 36.87
CA GLU A 117 -16.42 1.69 36.22
C GLU A 117 -15.21 1.56 37.16
N TYR A 118 -14.10 1.05 36.62
CA TYR A 118 -12.83 0.91 37.32
C TYR A 118 -11.67 1.47 36.49
N ILE A 119 -10.60 1.88 37.17
CA ILE A 119 -9.32 2.21 36.54
C ILE A 119 -8.40 1.01 36.62
N VAL A 120 -7.68 0.74 35.53
CA VAL A 120 -6.69 -0.35 35.45
C VAL A 120 -5.29 0.22 35.64
N VAL A 121 -4.45 -0.37 36.49
CA VAL A 121 -3.08 0.10 36.74
C VAL A 121 -2.10 -0.61 35.81
N SER A 122 -1.27 0.18 35.13
CA SER A 122 -0.18 -0.28 34.29
C SER A 122 1.16 0.07 34.94
N GLN A 123 2.02 -0.91 35.21
CA GLN A 123 3.22 -0.69 36.02
C GLN A 123 4.45 -1.53 35.60
N VAL A 124 5.63 -0.93 35.72
CA VAL A 124 6.90 -1.66 35.55
C VAL A 124 7.24 -2.45 36.82
N TRP A 125 7.11 -3.78 36.76
CA TRP A 125 7.64 -4.70 37.77
C TRP A 125 9.18 -4.72 37.74
N GLY A 126 9.82 -3.84 38.49
CA GLY A 126 11.19 -4.07 38.96
C GLY A 126 11.26 -5.27 39.93
N ASP A 127 12.42 -5.51 40.53
CA ASP A 127 12.57 -6.59 41.51
C ASP A 127 11.93 -6.18 42.85
N ALA A 128 11.15 -7.09 43.46
CA ALA A 128 10.38 -6.80 44.66
C ALA A 128 11.30 -6.54 45.86
N LYS A 129 11.03 -5.48 46.61
CA LYS A 129 11.85 -5.05 47.77
C LYS A 129 11.12 -5.15 49.10
N VAL A 130 9.79 -5.12 49.07
CA VAL A 130 8.92 -5.17 50.24
C VAL A 130 7.71 -6.03 49.91
N LEU A 131 7.28 -6.86 50.85
CA LEU A 131 5.99 -7.53 50.80
C LEU A 131 4.99 -6.69 51.61
N LEU A 132 3.94 -6.18 50.99
CA LEU A 132 2.83 -5.56 51.71
C LEU A 132 1.84 -6.64 52.17
N SER A 133 1.39 -6.53 53.42
CA SER A 133 0.17 -7.18 53.88
C SER A 133 -0.95 -6.15 53.85
N LEU A 134 -2.05 -6.46 53.16
CA LEU A 134 -3.24 -5.63 53.08
C LEU A 134 -4.41 -6.37 53.76
N PRO A 135 -5.32 -5.72 54.50
CA PRO A 135 -6.21 -6.38 55.48
C PRO A 135 -7.24 -7.39 54.95
N THR A 136 -7.25 -7.65 53.64
CA THR A 136 -8.21 -8.51 52.91
C THR A 136 -7.55 -9.30 51.78
N ILE A 137 -6.21 -9.33 51.72
CA ILE A 137 -5.45 -10.09 50.74
C ILE A 137 -4.67 -11.16 51.49
N GLU A 138 -4.99 -12.43 51.23
CA GLU A 138 -4.46 -13.58 51.97
C GLU A 138 -3.00 -13.90 51.59
N TRP A 139 -2.54 -13.43 50.42
CA TRP A 139 -1.16 -13.53 49.96
C TRP A 139 -0.38 -12.22 50.20
N PRO A 140 0.94 -12.30 50.44
CA PRO A 140 1.78 -11.10 50.47
C PRO A 140 1.83 -10.46 49.08
N VAL A 141 1.63 -9.14 49.01
CA VAL A 141 1.71 -8.38 47.76
C VAL A 141 3.15 -7.90 47.52
N PRO A 142 3.86 -8.40 46.49
CA PRO A 142 5.24 -7.97 46.23
C PRO A 142 5.28 -6.57 45.61
N ILE A 143 5.87 -5.60 46.31
CA ILE A 143 6.01 -4.22 45.82
C ILE A 143 7.50 -3.81 45.73
N THR A 144 7.82 -3.13 44.63
CA THR A 144 9.18 -2.73 44.23
C THR A 144 9.64 -1.43 44.90
N ASN A 145 8.69 -0.55 45.22
CA ASN A 145 8.87 0.69 45.99
C ASN A 145 7.53 1.09 46.65
N PRO A 146 7.41 1.08 47.99
CA PRO A 146 6.19 1.50 48.68
C PRO A 146 5.68 2.89 48.29
N ALA A 147 6.57 3.84 47.96
CA ALA A 147 6.16 5.18 47.55
C ALA A 147 5.36 5.20 46.22
N LYS A 148 5.46 4.16 45.37
CA LYS A 148 4.56 3.99 44.22
C LYS A 148 3.15 3.65 44.65
N TRP A 149 2.99 2.80 45.66
CA TRP A 149 1.68 2.44 46.21
C TRP A 149 1.02 3.64 46.88
N ASP A 150 1.78 4.40 47.68
CA ASP A 150 1.30 5.67 48.26
C ASP A 150 0.90 6.70 47.20
N ALA A 151 1.65 6.77 46.08
CA ALA A 151 1.31 7.63 44.94
C ALA A 151 0.03 7.18 44.22
N ILE A 152 -0.14 5.87 43.97
CA ILE A 152 -1.37 5.30 43.37
C ILE A 152 -2.59 5.58 44.26
N LEU A 153 -2.51 5.28 45.56
CA LEU A 153 -3.59 5.60 46.49
C LEU A 153 -3.81 7.11 46.64
N GLY A 154 -2.76 7.92 46.52
CA GLY A 154 -2.84 9.37 46.51
C GLY A 154 -3.56 9.92 45.27
N TYR A 155 -3.31 9.32 44.09
CA TYR A 155 -4.07 9.59 42.86
C TYR A 155 -5.55 9.21 43.04
N CYS A 156 -5.83 7.99 43.50
CA CYS A 156 -7.21 7.50 43.68
C CYS A 156 -8.02 8.38 44.64
N ARG A 157 -7.39 8.86 45.74
CA ARG A 157 -8.02 9.78 46.69
C ARG A 157 -8.27 11.20 46.14
N ARG A 158 -7.47 11.69 45.18
CA ARG A 158 -7.72 13.00 44.54
C ARG A 158 -8.81 12.91 43.48
N GLU A 159 -8.69 11.93 42.58
CA GLU A 159 -9.60 11.75 41.45
C GLU A 159 -10.88 10.97 41.81
N LYS A 160 -11.07 10.63 43.10
CA LYS A 160 -12.22 9.89 43.67
C LYS A 160 -12.48 8.54 43.01
N VAL A 161 -11.39 7.85 42.66
CA VAL A 161 -11.42 6.52 42.06
C VAL A 161 -11.75 5.51 43.16
N LYS A 162 -12.99 5.02 43.20
CA LYS A 162 -13.39 3.97 44.15
C LYS A 162 -12.83 2.60 43.76
N TRP A 163 -12.90 2.24 42.48
CA TRP A 163 -12.59 0.89 42.01
C TRP A 163 -11.31 0.86 41.16
N LEU A 164 -10.37 0.02 41.59
CA LEU A 164 -9.07 -0.15 40.96
C LEU A 164 -8.83 -1.62 40.60
N TRP A 165 -8.44 -1.90 39.37
CA TRP A 165 -7.85 -3.18 38.99
C TRP A 165 -6.33 -3.02 38.89
N MET A 166 -5.60 -3.96 39.46
CA MET A 166 -4.14 -4.01 39.43
C MET A 166 -3.74 -5.47 39.51
N ASP A 167 -2.97 -5.93 38.52
CA ASP A 167 -2.51 -7.32 38.36
C ASP A 167 -2.07 -7.98 39.67
N ILE A 168 -1.19 -7.29 40.39
CA ILE A 168 -0.51 -7.74 41.60
C ILE A 168 -1.42 -7.80 42.84
N LEU A 169 -2.60 -7.18 42.77
CA LEU A 169 -3.62 -7.15 43.84
C LEU A 169 -4.83 -8.03 43.52
N CYS A 170 -5.24 -8.09 42.25
CA CYS A 170 -6.53 -8.67 41.86
C CYS A 170 -6.40 -10.14 41.46
N ILE A 171 -5.25 -10.52 40.91
CA ILE A 171 -4.85 -11.92 40.66
C ILE A 171 -3.96 -12.37 41.83
N ASN A 172 -4.18 -13.59 42.31
CA ASN A 172 -3.42 -14.19 43.39
C ASN A 172 -1.95 -14.44 42.98
N GLN A 173 -1.03 -13.79 43.69
CA GLN A 173 0.41 -13.82 43.39
C GLN A 173 1.18 -14.84 44.24
N ALA A 174 0.51 -15.70 45.02
CA ALA A 174 1.18 -16.76 45.76
C ALA A 174 1.73 -17.86 44.84
N ASP A 175 2.76 -18.56 45.33
CA ASP A 175 3.26 -19.81 44.75
C ASP A 175 2.45 -20.99 45.29
N SER A 176 1.18 -21.11 44.86
CA SER A 176 0.27 -22.20 45.26
C SER A 176 -0.59 -22.67 44.08
N ALA A 177 -1.00 -23.95 44.12
CA ALA A 177 -1.81 -24.58 43.07
C ALA A 177 -3.24 -24.01 42.95
N GLU A 178 -3.67 -23.18 43.90
CA GLU A 178 -4.92 -22.41 43.87
C GLU A 178 -4.68 -21.08 43.14
N ALA A 179 -3.57 -20.42 43.45
CA ALA A 179 -3.13 -19.20 42.77
C ALA A 179 -2.82 -19.46 41.30
N ASP A 180 -2.20 -20.59 40.96
CA ASP A 180 -1.88 -20.95 39.58
C ASP A 180 -3.16 -21.21 38.75
N LYS A 181 -4.12 -21.99 39.27
CA LYS A 181 -5.45 -22.16 38.64
C LYS A 181 -6.19 -20.83 38.42
N GLU A 182 -5.91 -19.83 39.26
CA GLU A 182 -6.45 -18.49 39.10
C GLU A 182 -5.70 -17.71 38.01
N LYS A 183 -4.36 -17.78 37.97
CA LYS A 183 -3.53 -17.22 36.88
C LYS A 183 -3.93 -17.81 35.52
N ASP A 184 -4.13 -19.13 35.43
CA ASP A 184 -4.72 -19.84 34.28
C ASP A 184 -6.05 -19.24 33.81
N THR A 185 -6.86 -18.75 34.74
CA THR A 185 -8.22 -18.25 34.48
C THR A 185 -8.24 -16.75 34.17
N GLU A 186 -7.39 -15.95 34.82
CA GLU A 186 -7.43 -14.48 34.77
C GLU A 186 -6.43 -13.89 33.77
N ILE A 187 -5.25 -14.48 33.59
CA ILE A 187 -4.26 -13.98 32.61
C ILE A 187 -4.81 -13.97 31.17
N PRO A 188 -5.52 -15.01 30.67
CA PRO A 188 -6.12 -14.97 29.34
C PRO A 188 -7.18 -13.88 29.15
N LYS A 189 -7.73 -13.34 30.26
CA LYS A 189 -8.73 -12.27 30.28
C LYS A 189 -8.14 -10.88 30.46
N MET A 190 -6.84 -10.72 30.77
CA MET A 190 -6.23 -9.41 31.02
C MET A 190 -6.50 -8.42 29.88
N GLY A 191 -6.48 -8.90 28.62
CA GLY A 191 -6.82 -8.06 27.47
C GLY A 191 -8.23 -7.46 27.54
N LEU A 192 -9.22 -8.22 28.02
CA LEU A 192 -10.57 -7.71 28.26
C LEU A 192 -10.59 -6.69 29.40
N TYR A 193 -9.81 -6.90 30.46
CA TYR A 193 -9.75 -6.00 31.62
C TYR A 193 -9.13 -4.63 31.25
N TYR A 194 -8.10 -4.60 30.41
CA TYR A 194 -7.58 -3.34 29.87
C TYR A 194 -8.53 -2.68 28.84
N LYS A 195 -9.27 -3.47 28.05
CA LYS A 195 -10.24 -3.00 27.03
C LYS A 195 -11.55 -2.47 27.62
N GLN A 196 -11.95 -2.93 28.81
CA GLN A 196 -13.17 -2.53 29.52
C GLN A 196 -12.96 -1.41 30.57
N ALA A 197 -11.73 -1.17 31.01
CA ALA A 197 -11.44 -0.13 32.01
C ALA A 197 -11.79 1.29 31.51
N ALA A 198 -12.24 2.15 32.43
CA ALA A 198 -12.59 3.54 32.13
C ALA A 198 -11.35 4.39 31.76
N ALA A 199 -10.22 4.11 32.41
CA ALA A 199 -8.90 4.62 32.07
C ALA A 199 -7.80 3.67 32.56
N CYS A 200 -6.60 3.82 32.00
CA CYS A 200 -5.39 3.15 32.44
C CYS A 200 -4.46 4.13 33.15
N LEU A 201 -4.18 3.89 34.43
CA LEU A 201 -3.22 4.64 35.23
C LEU A 201 -1.81 4.10 34.96
N VAL A 202 -1.02 4.87 34.22
CA VAL A 202 0.34 4.53 33.85
C VAL A 202 1.31 4.93 34.95
N VAL A 203 2.06 3.95 35.45
CA VAL A 203 3.05 4.08 36.54
C VAL A 203 4.43 3.62 36.02
N PRO A 204 5.18 4.51 35.37
CA PRO A 204 6.51 4.23 34.80
C PRO A 204 7.51 3.75 35.86
N GLN A 205 8.68 3.26 35.44
CA GLN A 205 9.73 2.90 36.40
C GLN A 205 10.13 4.12 37.24
N ASN A 206 10.40 5.27 36.61
CA ASN A 206 10.68 6.55 37.27
C ASN A 206 9.53 7.55 37.09
N TYR A 207 8.41 7.29 37.76
CA TYR A 207 7.16 8.04 37.61
C TYR A 207 7.25 9.56 37.88
N VAL A 208 8.19 10.02 38.72
CA VAL A 208 8.35 11.45 39.05
C VAL A 208 8.98 12.21 37.89
N ASP A 209 10.14 11.76 37.43
CA ASP A 209 10.86 12.41 36.32
C ASP A 209 10.14 12.19 34.99
N PHE A 210 9.45 11.05 34.81
CA PHE A 210 8.63 10.79 33.64
C PHE A 210 7.47 11.78 33.53
N SER A 211 6.67 11.97 34.59
CA SER A 211 5.54 12.92 34.54
C SER A 211 6.04 14.35 34.30
N THR A 212 7.10 14.75 35.01
CA THR A 212 7.74 16.07 34.82
C THR A 212 8.25 16.27 33.39
N SER A 213 8.86 15.25 32.80
CA SER A 213 9.36 15.27 31.42
C SER A 213 8.25 15.28 30.38
N TYR A 214 7.19 14.50 30.58
CA TYR A 214 6.01 14.49 29.72
C TYR A 214 5.35 15.87 29.69
N ASN A 215 5.17 16.49 30.85
CA ASN A 215 4.55 17.80 30.97
C ASN A 215 5.36 18.89 30.25
N HIS A 216 6.70 18.88 30.40
CA HIS A 216 7.60 19.76 29.65
C HIS A 216 7.51 19.56 28.13
N LEU A 217 7.38 18.30 27.68
CA LEU A 217 7.24 17.97 26.26
C LEU A 217 5.86 18.34 25.69
N MET A 218 4.77 18.25 26.46
CA MET A 218 3.44 18.68 26.00
C MET A 218 3.32 20.22 25.97
N ASP A 219 3.96 20.92 26.90
CA ASP A 219 4.13 22.38 26.87
C ASP A 219 4.96 22.84 25.63
N LEU A 220 6.03 22.11 25.29
CA LEU A 220 6.79 22.33 24.05
C LEU A 220 5.93 22.08 22.80
N TYR A 221 5.18 20.96 22.76
CA TYR A 221 4.28 20.62 21.65
C TYR A 221 3.22 21.70 21.43
N SER A 222 2.53 22.10 22.50
CA SER A 222 1.49 23.13 22.48
C SER A 222 2.05 24.50 22.11
N THR A 223 3.24 24.87 22.61
CA THR A 223 3.85 26.15 22.26
C THR A 223 4.31 26.20 20.82
N ILE A 224 5.02 25.18 20.33
CA ILE A 224 5.78 25.27 19.08
C ILE A 224 5.04 24.64 17.90
N ILE A 225 4.55 23.40 18.07
CA ILE A 225 3.95 22.61 16.98
C ILE A 225 2.51 23.07 16.73
N GLU A 226 1.69 23.21 17.77
CA GLU A 226 0.28 23.61 17.60
C GLU A 226 0.12 25.09 17.18
N THR A 227 1.07 25.98 17.52
CA THR A 227 1.02 27.40 17.05
C THR A 227 1.95 27.71 15.87
N GLY A 228 2.63 26.70 15.30
CA GLY A 228 3.49 26.86 14.12
C GLY A 228 4.68 27.82 14.28
N ARG A 229 5.22 27.98 15.50
CA ARG A 229 6.30 28.94 15.76
C ARG A 229 7.62 28.53 15.11
N PRO A 230 8.41 29.49 14.57
CA PRO A 230 9.72 29.20 13.99
C PRO A 230 10.66 28.52 14.99
N VAL A 231 11.32 27.44 14.53
CA VAL A 231 12.30 26.66 15.30
C VAL A 231 13.40 27.55 15.86
N ASP A 232 13.96 28.44 15.01
CA ASP A 232 15.03 29.39 15.32
C ASP A 232 14.76 30.22 16.59
N SER A 233 13.51 30.63 16.79
CA SER A 233 13.09 31.43 17.94
C SER A 233 12.98 30.63 19.26
N ASN A 234 13.12 29.31 19.22
CA ASN A 234 12.96 28.40 20.36
C ASN A 234 14.13 27.39 20.51
N VAL A 235 15.19 27.45 19.70
CA VAL A 235 16.27 26.43 19.61
C VAL A 235 16.80 25.98 20.98
N LEU A 236 17.06 26.92 21.91
CA LEU A 236 17.55 26.58 23.25
C LEU A 236 16.55 25.71 24.03
N ARG A 237 15.27 26.10 24.05
CA ARG A 237 14.20 25.35 24.73
C ARG A 237 14.02 23.97 24.11
N ILE A 238 14.09 23.86 22.78
CA ILE A 238 14.00 22.59 22.04
C ILE A 238 15.20 21.68 22.35
N TRP A 239 16.41 22.25 22.50
CA TRP A 239 17.62 21.51 22.87
C TRP A 239 17.58 21.00 24.31
N GLU A 240 17.13 21.82 25.25
CA GLU A 240 17.06 21.46 26.67
C GLU A 240 15.98 20.39 26.97
N SER A 241 14.87 20.42 26.23
CA SER A 241 13.81 19.41 26.30
C SER A 241 14.21 18.04 25.72
N ILE A 242 15.35 17.91 25.04
CA ILE A 242 15.85 16.58 24.61
C ILE A 242 16.12 15.67 25.83
N ALA A 243 16.54 16.24 26.97
CA ALA A 243 16.68 15.48 28.21
C ALA A 243 15.35 14.85 28.65
N SER A 244 14.23 15.55 28.46
CA SER A 244 12.89 15.05 28.75
C SER A 244 12.47 13.96 27.75
N VAL A 245 12.91 14.02 26.49
CA VAL A 245 12.72 12.91 25.54
C VAL A 245 13.46 11.66 26.01
N ASP A 246 14.74 11.76 26.35
CA ASP A 246 15.52 10.62 26.84
C ASP A 246 14.92 9.98 28.11
N VAL A 247 14.48 10.79 29.09
CA VAL A 247 13.81 10.28 30.30
C VAL A 247 12.55 9.48 30.00
N LEU A 248 11.69 9.93 29.07
CA LEU A 248 10.53 9.14 28.65
C LEU A 248 10.95 7.88 27.89
N MET A 249 11.85 8.04 26.92
CA MET A 249 12.16 7.01 25.94
C MET A 249 13.10 5.92 26.47
N SER A 250 13.75 6.14 27.60
CA SER A 250 14.59 5.16 28.30
C SER A 250 13.86 4.46 29.46
N ASP A 251 12.62 4.82 29.80
CA ASP A 251 11.83 4.10 30.81
C ASP A 251 11.36 2.73 30.28
N GLN A 252 11.54 1.67 31.08
CA GLN A 252 11.19 0.30 30.72
C GLN A 252 9.71 0.10 30.34
N TRP A 253 8.83 1.04 30.68
CA TRP A 253 7.41 0.96 30.33
C TRP A 253 7.15 0.87 28.81
N PHE A 254 7.89 1.59 27.98
CA PHE A 254 7.79 1.45 26.51
C PHE A 254 8.47 0.18 25.97
N TRP A 255 9.24 -0.51 26.81
CA TRP A 255 10.14 -1.61 26.47
C TRP A 255 9.83 -2.90 27.21
N ARG A 256 8.58 -3.16 27.61
CA ARG A 256 8.15 -4.48 28.08
C ARG A 256 7.02 -5.05 27.21
N MET A 257 6.88 -6.38 27.21
CA MET A 257 5.76 -7.03 26.51
C MET A 257 4.43 -6.72 27.19
N TRP A 258 4.32 -6.98 28.50
CA TRP A 258 3.06 -6.83 29.23
C TRP A 258 2.48 -5.42 29.09
N THR A 259 3.31 -4.40 29.35
CA THR A 259 2.96 -2.98 29.19
C THR A 259 2.53 -2.59 27.79
N PHE A 260 2.73 -3.45 26.78
CA PHE A 260 2.24 -3.23 25.43
C PHE A 260 0.72 -3.48 25.29
N GLN A 261 0.16 -4.50 25.97
CA GLN A 261 -1.30 -4.62 26.12
C GLN A 261 -1.87 -3.40 26.84
N GLU A 262 -1.19 -3.00 27.91
CA GLU A 262 -1.56 -1.90 28.80
C GLU A 262 -1.51 -0.53 28.09
N LEU A 263 -0.65 -0.39 27.08
CA LEU A 263 -0.52 0.77 26.18
C LEU A 263 -1.61 0.80 25.08
N LEU A 264 -1.95 -0.36 24.50
CA LEU A 264 -2.85 -0.42 23.34
C LEU A 264 -4.33 -0.48 23.71
N LEU A 265 -4.72 -1.38 24.60
CA LEU A 265 -6.12 -1.75 24.82
C LEU A 265 -6.97 -0.66 25.52
N PRO A 266 -6.44 0.13 26.46
CA PRO A 266 -7.22 1.17 27.13
C PRO A 266 -7.53 2.37 26.24
N ARG A 267 -8.81 2.81 26.29
CA ARG A 267 -9.32 3.98 25.56
C ARG A 267 -8.67 5.29 26.00
N ARG A 268 -8.25 5.38 27.26
CA ARG A 268 -7.63 6.57 27.87
C ARG A 268 -6.47 6.16 28.76
N HIS A 269 -5.36 6.88 28.67
CA HIS A 269 -4.19 6.74 29.52
C HIS A 269 -4.01 7.98 30.39
N VAL A 270 -3.71 7.80 31.67
CA VAL A 270 -3.52 8.89 32.66
C VAL A 270 -2.28 8.66 33.50
N LEU A 271 -1.63 9.74 33.91
CA LEU A 271 -0.44 9.74 34.76
C LEU A 271 -0.83 10.00 36.24
N LEU A 272 0.11 9.73 37.14
CA LEU A 272 -0.08 9.88 38.59
C LEU A 272 -0.32 11.31 39.07
N ASP A 273 -0.11 12.33 38.22
CA ASP A 273 -0.42 13.74 38.49
C ASP A 273 -1.82 14.17 37.98
N GLY A 274 -2.54 13.29 37.28
CA GLY A 274 -3.85 13.56 36.68
C GLY A 274 -3.81 13.83 35.17
N GLN A 275 -2.64 14.06 34.57
CA GLN A 275 -2.56 14.39 33.14
C GLN A 275 -2.89 13.19 32.25
N VAL A 276 -3.47 13.47 31.08
CA VAL A 276 -3.75 12.45 30.05
C VAL A 276 -2.47 12.20 29.27
N LEU A 277 -2.03 10.94 29.20
CA LEU A 277 -0.92 10.52 28.34
C LEU A 277 -1.40 10.41 26.89
N ASP A 278 -1.44 11.56 26.21
CA ASP A 278 -1.76 11.64 24.78
C ASP A 278 -0.60 11.07 23.94
N LEU A 279 -0.75 9.80 23.58
CA LEU A 279 0.18 9.05 22.74
C LEU A 279 0.28 9.62 21.31
N LYS A 280 -0.75 10.31 20.82
CA LYS A 280 -0.77 10.90 19.46
C LYS A 280 0.02 12.21 19.42
N ARG A 281 -0.16 13.08 20.42
CA ARG A 281 0.70 14.27 20.59
C ARG A 281 2.15 13.89 20.88
N LEU A 282 2.38 12.91 21.76
CA LEU A 282 3.73 12.39 22.02
C LEU A 282 4.37 11.81 20.75
N ARG A 283 3.61 11.07 19.93
CA ARG A 283 4.07 10.61 18.62
C ARG A 283 4.46 11.75 17.70
N ASN A 284 3.54 12.68 17.46
CA ASN A 284 3.76 13.82 16.57
C ASN A 284 4.99 14.63 17.00
N LEU A 285 5.23 14.73 18.31
CA LEU A 285 6.42 15.36 18.88
C LEU A 285 7.71 14.60 18.57
N LEU A 286 7.75 13.27 18.73
CA LEU A 286 8.95 12.49 18.39
C LEU A 286 9.19 12.43 16.87
N ASP A 287 8.14 12.33 16.07
CA ASP A 287 8.22 12.44 14.60
C ASP A 287 8.78 13.82 14.17
N TRP A 288 8.38 14.90 14.85
CA TRP A 288 8.90 16.26 14.64
C TRP A 288 10.36 16.41 15.09
N TYR A 289 10.73 15.92 16.28
CA TYR A 289 12.13 15.85 16.72
C TYR A 289 12.99 15.05 15.74
N HIS A 290 12.50 13.92 15.25
CA HIS A 290 13.25 13.09 14.32
C HIS A 290 13.47 13.81 12.98
N LYS A 291 12.48 14.54 12.48
CA LYS A 291 12.60 15.38 11.27
C LYS A 291 13.61 16.52 11.47
N ILE A 292 13.50 17.25 12.58
CA ILE A 292 14.39 18.39 12.89
C ILE A 292 15.85 17.96 13.10
N LEU A 293 16.09 16.85 13.79
CA LEU A 293 17.45 16.36 14.01
C LEU A 293 18.07 15.85 12.70
N ARG A 294 17.31 15.16 11.84
CA ARG A 294 17.78 14.76 10.48
C ARG A 294 17.98 15.92 9.52
N SER A 295 17.34 17.08 9.73
CA SER A 295 17.51 18.24 8.84
C SER A 295 18.72 19.10 9.20
N GLY A 296 19.37 18.85 10.34
CA GLY A 296 20.44 19.69 10.88
C GLY A 296 19.97 21.06 11.39
N ALA A 297 18.67 21.36 11.34
CA ALA A 297 18.13 22.68 11.70
C ALA A 297 18.32 23.01 13.19
N LEU A 298 18.38 22.00 14.06
CA LEU A 298 18.66 22.18 15.49
C LEU A 298 20.17 22.22 15.76
N VAL A 299 20.80 23.34 15.42
CA VAL A 299 22.18 23.62 15.80
C VAL A 299 22.29 23.73 17.33
N ARG A 300 23.26 23.03 17.92
CA ARG A 300 23.53 23.10 19.36
C ARG A 300 23.80 24.55 19.80
N PRO A 301 23.09 25.09 20.81
CA PRO A 301 23.41 26.38 21.41
C PRO A 301 24.84 26.38 21.99
N THR A 302 25.58 27.48 21.85
CA THR A 302 26.95 27.63 22.39
C THR A 302 27.06 27.40 23.90
N ASN A 303 25.98 27.67 24.64
CA ASN A 303 25.87 27.43 26.09
C ASN A 303 25.07 26.14 26.43
N GLY A 304 24.62 25.39 25.42
CA GLY A 304 23.80 24.19 25.60
C GLY A 304 24.60 23.02 26.20
N ARG A 305 23.99 22.30 27.14
CA ARG A 305 24.60 21.11 27.77
C ARG A 305 25.06 20.11 26.71
N ASN A 306 26.17 19.44 27.00
CA ASN A 306 26.54 18.23 26.27
C ASN A 306 25.62 17.11 26.76
N TYR A 307 25.02 16.37 25.85
CA TYR A 307 24.33 15.12 26.13
C TYR A 307 25.13 14.04 25.43
N ASP A 308 25.70 13.09 26.16
CA ASP A 308 26.74 12.20 25.59
C ASP A 308 26.19 11.20 24.56
N TYR A 309 24.86 11.05 24.51
CA TYR A 309 24.09 10.35 23.47
C TYR A 309 23.73 11.22 22.25
N ILE A 310 24.02 12.53 22.28
CA ILE A 310 23.89 13.46 21.16
C ILE A 310 25.30 13.92 20.74
N ARG A 311 25.98 13.08 19.96
CA ARG A 311 27.17 13.56 19.23
C ARG A 311 26.69 14.42 18.06
N PRO A 312 27.20 15.65 17.86
CA PRO A 312 26.81 16.52 16.74
C PRO A 312 26.99 15.88 15.35
N ASP A 313 27.78 14.82 15.29
CA ASP A 313 28.29 14.10 14.13
C ASP A 313 27.80 12.63 14.04
N ASP A 314 26.94 12.16 14.94
CA ASP A 314 26.40 10.78 14.92
C ASP A 314 24.88 10.71 15.11
N GLU A 315 24.14 10.76 13.99
CA GLU A 315 22.68 10.63 13.95
C GLU A 315 22.18 9.25 14.41
N THR A 316 23.05 8.24 14.54
CA THR A 316 22.63 6.84 14.68
C THR A 316 22.18 6.45 16.09
N VAL A 317 22.59 7.20 17.12
CA VAL A 317 22.29 6.87 18.53
C VAL A 317 20.82 7.15 18.84
N ILE A 318 20.40 8.39 18.65
CA ILE A 318 19.02 8.86 18.86
C ILE A 318 18.01 8.01 18.06
N THR A 319 18.37 7.71 16.81
CA THR A 319 17.46 7.12 15.82
C THR A 319 17.35 5.59 15.88
N LYS A 320 17.92 4.94 16.92
CA LYS A 320 17.69 3.52 17.23
C LYS A 320 16.60 3.29 18.27
N ASN A 321 16.45 4.20 19.24
CA ASN A 321 15.56 4.02 20.39
C ASN A 321 14.24 4.78 20.23
N TRP A 322 14.23 6.02 19.72
CA TRP A 322 13.01 6.85 19.67
C TRP A 322 12.13 6.59 18.44
N ARG A 323 12.20 5.39 17.85
CA ARG A 323 11.49 5.04 16.62
C ARG A 323 10.00 4.81 16.86
N PRO A 324 9.08 5.62 16.29
CA PRO A 324 7.63 5.41 16.41
C PRO A 324 7.19 3.99 16.06
N GLU A 325 7.84 3.37 15.08
CA GLU A 325 7.51 2.03 14.59
C GLU A 325 7.84 0.93 15.61
N LYS A 326 8.85 1.14 16.48
CA LYS A 326 9.24 0.22 17.57
C LYS A 326 8.40 0.41 18.83
N LEU A 327 7.87 1.62 19.03
CA LEU A 327 6.99 1.93 20.14
C LEU A 327 5.62 1.31 19.96
N GLY A 328 5.26 0.92 18.73
CA GLY A 328 4.02 0.24 18.40
C GLY A 328 2.82 1.16 18.44
N TRP A 329 3.02 2.47 18.35
CA TRP A 329 1.91 3.45 18.29
C TRP A 329 1.06 3.31 17.02
N ASP A 330 1.67 2.83 15.94
CA ASP A 330 0.93 2.35 14.78
C ASP A 330 -0.10 1.29 15.20
N LEU A 331 0.24 0.33 16.06
CA LEU A 331 -0.67 -0.72 16.50
C LEU A 331 -1.87 -0.22 17.32
N LYS A 332 -1.83 1.02 17.82
CA LYS A 332 -3.01 1.69 18.37
C LYS A 332 -3.88 2.29 17.26
N ALA A 333 -3.28 2.98 16.28
CA ALA A 333 -3.97 3.70 15.19
C ALA A 333 -4.35 2.90 13.91
N GLU A 334 -3.62 1.82 13.59
CA GLU A 334 -4.13 0.48 13.05
C GLU A 334 -6.20 -1.49 14.93
N LEU A 335 -5.92 -1.88 16.23
CA LEU A 335 -6.88 -2.10 17.29
C LEU A 335 -8.01 -1.02 17.31
N GLU A 336 -7.71 0.28 17.16
CA GLU A 336 -8.74 1.34 17.21
C GLU A 336 -9.64 1.40 15.95
N ALA A 337 -9.16 0.96 14.78
CA ALA A 337 -9.89 1.10 13.51
C ALA A 337 -10.47 -0.23 13.02
N ASN A 338 -9.93 -1.36 13.47
CA ASN A 338 -10.38 -2.71 13.09
C ASN A 338 -10.79 -3.58 14.29
N GLY A 339 -10.59 -3.09 15.52
CA GLY A 339 -10.89 -3.83 16.76
C GLY A 339 -9.85 -4.86 17.19
N CYS A 340 -8.83 -5.13 16.34
CA CYS A 340 -7.96 -6.31 16.42
C CYS A 340 -6.57 -6.12 15.79
N VAL A 341 -5.68 -7.09 16.02
CA VAL A 341 -4.25 -7.09 15.66
C VAL A 341 -3.85 -8.54 15.24
N ASP A 342 -3.64 -8.85 13.94
CA ASP A 342 -3.52 -10.23 13.34
C ASP A 342 -2.05 -10.83 13.23
N LEU A 343 -1.78 -12.05 12.71
CA LEU A 343 -0.81 -13.01 13.30
C LEU A 343 0.75 -12.95 13.12
N ILE A 344 1.52 -12.41 12.16
CA ILE A 344 1.38 -11.81 10.85
C ILE A 344 2.46 -10.70 10.88
N THR A 345 2.09 -9.43 11.08
CA THR A 345 2.95 -8.46 11.79
C THR A 345 2.79 -8.56 13.32
N LEU A 346 1.91 -9.47 13.85
CA LEU A 346 2.10 -10.06 15.18
C LEU A 346 3.47 -10.70 15.10
N VAL A 347 3.82 -11.71 14.31
CA VAL A 347 5.28 -12.01 14.13
C VAL A 347 6.09 -11.01 13.21
N ALA A 348 6.09 -9.66 13.47
CA ALA A 348 7.13 -8.71 12.98
C ALA A 348 7.26 -7.26 13.60
N GLN A 349 6.32 -6.72 14.38
CA GLN A 349 6.36 -5.32 14.91
C GLN A 349 7.09 -5.10 16.25
N THR A 350 6.50 -5.49 17.38
CA THR A 350 7.17 -5.50 18.67
C THR A 350 8.20 -6.65 18.67
N ARG A 351 9.38 -6.46 18.06
CA ARG A 351 10.56 -7.36 18.12
C ARG A 351 11.77 -6.73 18.83
N ASP A 352 11.56 -5.58 19.48
CA ASP A 352 12.59 -4.81 20.22
C ASP A 352 12.05 -4.21 21.62
N LYS A 353 12.01 -4.96 22.76
CA LYS A 353 11.45 -4.74 24.17
C LYS A 353 11.94 -5.92 25.05
N GLY A 354 12.06 -5.83 26.37
CA GLY A 354 12.23 -7.01 27.24
C GLY A 354 10.95 -7.84 27.49
N CYS A 355 11.06 -9.17 27.42
CA CYS A 355 10.32 -10.09 28.30
C CYS A 355 11.29 -10.69 29.31
N LYS A 356 10.89 -10.91 30.59
CA LYS A 356 11.75 -11.64 31.54
C LYS A 356 11.71 -13.15 31.25
N VAL A 357 10.57 -13.65 30.76
CA VAL A 357 10.33 -15.07 30.46
C VAL A 357 9.69 -15.21 29.08
N GLN A 358 10.00 -16.26 28.33
CA GLN A 358 9.42 -16.50 26.99
C GLN A 358 7.90 -16.76 27.01
N VAL A 359 7.31 -17.06 28.17
CA VAL A 359 5.85 -17.15 28.33
C VAL A 359 5.18 -15.78 28.41
N ASP A 360 5.81 -14.77 29.04
CA ASP A 360 5.33 -13.36 29.08
C ASP A 360 5.08 -12.83 27.67
N ARG A 361 6.02 -13.14 26.79
CA ARG A 361 6.03 -12.79 25.37
C ARG A 361 4.78 -13.30 24.65
N LEU A 362 4.41 -14.54 24.91
CA LEU A 362 3.30 -15.21 24.23
C LEU A 362 1.94 -14.80 24.82
N LEU A 363 1.81 -14.78 26.16
CA LEU A 363 0.58 -14.33 26.82
C LEU A 363 0.34 -12.81 26.63
N GLY A 364 1.41 -12.04 26.55
CA GLY A 364 1.41 -10.62 26.20
C GLY A 364 0.94 -10.32 24.77
N LEU A 365 0.94 -11.29 23.85
CA LEU A 365 0.28 -11.18 22.55
C LEU A 365 -1.13 -11.76 22.52
N TYR A 366 -1.41 -12.76 23.36
CA TYR A 366 -2.70 -13.45 23.36
C TYR A 366 -3.89 -12.49 23.58
N GLY A 367 -3.74 -11.48 24.44
CA GLY A 367 -4.75 -10.44 24.68
C GLY A 367 -4.88 -9.36 23.60
N LEU A 368 -4.13 -9.45 22.48
CA LEU A 368 -4.23 -8.55 21.31
C LEU A 368 -4.85 -9.23 20.08
N LEU A 369 -4.97 -10.57 20.09
CA LEU A 369 -5.56 -11.35 19.00
C LEU A 369 -7.05 -11.04 18.76
N ASN A 370 -7.56 -11.43 17.59
CA ASN A 370 -9.00 -11.61 17.41
C ASN A 370 -9.53 -12.74 18.29
N ASP A 371 -10.76 -12.60 18.79
CA ASP A 371 -11.49 -13.70 19.45
C ASP A 371 -11.60 -14.96 18.54
N GLU A 372 -11.61 -14.79 17.21
CA GLU A 372 -11.57 -15.87 16.23
C GLU A 372 -10.19 -16.56 16.12
N ASP A 373 -9.10 -15.78 16.19
CA ASP A 373 -7.73 -16.26 16.07
C ASP A 373 -7.26 -16.92 17.39
N MET A 374 -7.76 -16.45 18.54
CA MET A 374 -7.49 -17.01 19.86
C MET A 374 -7.81 -18.51 19.95
N VAL A 375 -6.93 -19.27 20.60
CA VAL A 375 -7.17 -20.68 20.96
C VAL A 375 -7.29 -20.78 22.48
N PRO A 376 -8.41 -21.31 23.02
CA PRO A 376 -8.62 -21.41 24.46
C PRO A 376 -7.45 -22.08 25.18
N ILE A 377 -6.85 -21.34 26.12
CA ILE A 377 -5.74 -21.81 26.94
C ILE A 377 -6.28 -22.88 27.90
N LYS A 378 -5.90 -24.14 27.67
CA LYS A 378 -6.41 -25.31 28.41
C LYS A 378 -5.74 -25.48 29.78
N THR A 379 -4.43 -25.17 29.87
CA THR A 379 -3.63 -25.03 31.09
C THR A 379 -2.38 -24.16 30.81
N VAL A 380 -1.98 -23.31 31.76
CA VAL A 380 -0.70 -22.59 31.78
C VAL A 380 0.37 -23.46 32.47
N PRO A 381 1.66 -23.36 32.12
CA PRO A 381 2.73 -24.11 32.80
C PRO A 381 2.84 -23.85 34.31
N GLU A 382 2.91 -24.92 35.11
CA GLU A 382 3.31 -24.90 36.54
C GLU A 382 4.74 -24.37 36.78
N ASN A 383 5.56 -24.29 35.72
CA ASN A 383 6.90 -23.69 35.78
C ASN A 383 7.05 -22.68 34.62
N PRO A 384 6.99 -21.36 34.89
CA PRO A 384 7.04 -20.36 33.81
C PRO A 384 8.37 -20.36 33.04
N SER A 385 9.46 -20.84 33.65
CA SER A 385 10.83 -20.82 33.10
C SER A 385 10.96 -21.55 31.76
N HIS A 386 10.07 -22.51 31.48
CA HIS A 386 9.98 -23.20 30.20
C HIS A 386 8.51 -23.22 29.74
N PRO A 387 8.19 -22.78 28.51
CA PRO A 387 6.84 -22.90 28.01
C PRO A 387 6.44 -24.37 27.92
N SER A 388 5.32 -24.74 28.55
CA SER A 388 4.80 -26.12 28.53
C SER A 388 4.47 -26.56 27.11
N ALA A 389 4.41 -27.88 26.93
CA ALA A 389 3.78 -28.47 25.75
C ALA A 389 2.35 -27.91 25.53
N SER A 390 1.55 -27.66 26.59
CA SER A 390 0.20 -27.07 26.42
C SER A 390 0.23 -25.67 25.81
N LEU A 391 1.18 -24.81 26.20
CA LEU A 391 1.32 -23.46 25.66
C LEU A 391 1.88 -23.49 24.23
N ILE A 392 2.84 -24.37 23.95
CA ILE A 392 3.41 -24.57 22.61
C ILE A 392 2.35 -25.12 21.65
N GLU A 393 1.55 -26.12 22.06
CA GLU A 393 0.46 -26.64 21.23
C GLU A 393 -0.67 -25.61 21.04
N MET A 394 -0.98 -24.77 22.04
CA MET A 394 -1.93 -23.65 21.87
C MET A 394 -1.43 -22.62 20.85
N TRP A 395 -0.13 -22.31 20.83
CA TRP A 395 0.45 -21.44 19.82
C TRP A 395 0.61 -22.10 18.45
N LYS A 396 0.89 -23.42 18.38
CA LYS A 396 0.78 -24.19 17.13
C LYS A 396 -0.65 -24.19 16.61
N GLU A 397 -1.66 -24.39 17.44
CA GLU A 397 -3.08 -24.36 17.03
C GLU A 397 -3.45 -22.95 16.52
N THR A 398 -2.99 -21.88 17.19
CA THR A 398 -3.17 -20.48 16.77
C THR A 398 -2.48 -20.19 15.42
N VAL A 399 -1.22 -20.61 15.25
CA VAL A 399 -0.49 -20.46 13.98
C VAL A 399 -1.10 -21.34 12.89
N CYS A 400 -1.57 -22.55 13.20
CA CYS A 400 -2.24 -23.44 12.26
C CYS A 400 -3.59 -22.87 11.80
N LYS A 401 -4.41 -22.28 12.68
CA LYS A 401 -5.59 -21.50 12.28
C LYS A 401 -5.23 -20.46 11.22
N ALA A 402 -4.16 -19.70 11.45
CA ALA A 402 -3.72 -18.66 10.54
C ALA A 402 -3.04 -19.20 9.25
N VAL A 403 -2.39 -20.37 9.28
CA VAL A 403 -1.91 -21.07 8.07
C VAL A 403 -3.09 -21.54 7.23
N LEU A 404 -4.08 -22.17 7.87
CA LEU A 404 -5.28 -22.71 7.21
C LEU A 404 -6.19 -21.60 6.65
N SER A 405 -6.24 -20.44 7.29
CA SER A 405 -6.89 -19.23 6.75
C SER A 405 -5.99 -18.43 5.79
N GLY A 406 -4.84 -18.98 5.38
CA GLY A 406 -3.92 -18.38 4.40
C GLY A 406 -3.06 -17.21 4.89
N LYS A 407 -3.28 -16.71 6.12
CA LYS A 407 -2.63 -15.52 6.72
C LYS A 407 -1.10 -15.66 6.84
N VAL A 408 -0.55 -16.88 6.77
CA VAL A 408 0.87 -17.20 7.10
C VAL A 408 1.75 -17.62 5.91
N TRP A 409 1.22 -17.89 4.70
CA TRP A 409 2.04 -18.41 3.58
C TRP A 409 3.33 -17.61 3.24
N PRO A 410 3.36 -16.26 3.31
CA PRO A 410 4.58 -15.49 3.09
C PRO A 410 5.73 -15.81 4.06
N LEU A 411 5.40 -16.17 5.31
CA LEU A 411 6.38 -16.54 6.33
C LEU A 411 7.07 -17.86 5.99
N LEU A 412 6.27 -18.88 5.64
CA LEU A 412 6.76 -20.21 5.26
C LEU A 412 7.54 -20.18 3.94
N HIS A 413 7.17 -19.32 2.99
CA HIS A 413 7.94 -19.11 1.77
C HIS A 413 9.37 -18.60 2.07
N ASN A 414 9.52 -17.72 3.06
CA ASN A 414 10.83 -17.20 3.41
C ASN A 414 11.65 -18.22 4.23
N LEU A 415 11.01 -18.95 5.16
CA LEU A 415 11.69 -20.03 5.92
C LEU A 415 12.25 -21.15 5.01
N MET A 416 11.53 -21.53 3.96
CA MET A 416 11.89 -22.69 3.11
C MET A 416 12.89 -22.40 1.98
N ASN A 417 13.36 -21.16 1.84
CA ASN A 417 14.25 -20.73 0.75
C ASN A 417 15.63 -20.24 1.22
N HIS A 418 15.93 -20.28 2.52
CA HIS A 418 17.30 -20.09 3.01
C HIS A 418 18.10 -21.39 2.92
N ASP A 419 19.40 -21.25 2.66
CA ASP A 419 20.36 -22.36 2.72
C ASP A 419 20.45 -22.87 4.17
N PRO A 420 20.46 -24.20 4.44
CA PRO A 420 20.65 -24.73 5.79
C PRO A 420 21.96 -24.31 6.47
N GLU A 421 22.97 -23.81 5.73
CA GLU A 421 24.18 -23.21 6.33
C GLU A 421 24.05 -21.70 6.60
N GLU A 422 23.13 -20.98 5.93
CA GLU A 422 22.70 -19.62 6.30
C GLU A 422 21.45 -19.65 7.20
N SER A 423 21.52 -20.37 8.31
CA SER A 423 20.48 -20.29 9.33
C SER A 423 20.42 -18.87 9.91
N ILE A 424 19.34 -18.14 9.61
CA ILE A 424 18.85 -17.03 10.44
C ILE A 424 18.89 -17.47 11.91
N GLU A 425 19.13 -16.57 12.87
CA GLU A 425 18.93 -16.83 14.32
C GLU A 425 17.44 -17.10 14.64
N GLY A 426 16.93 -18.23 14.17
CA GLY A 426 15.57 -18.73 14.38
C GLY A 426 15.31 -19.20 15.81
N GLU A 427 16.28 -19.04 16.70
CA GLU A 427 16.27 -19.43 18.11
C GLU A 427 15.57 -18.40 19.02
N LYS A 428 15.33 -17.18 18.52
CA LYS A 428 14.89 -16.02 19.35
C LYS A 428 13.47 -15.53 19.10
N TRP A 429 12.69 -16.19 18.24
CA TRP A 429 11.34 -15.75 17.80
C TRP A 429 10.23 -16.76 18.11
N ILE A 430 10.52 -18.06 18.03
CA ILE A 430 9.73 -19.17 18.58
C ILE A 430 10.56 -19.79 19.72
N PRO A 431 9.97 -20.22 20.85
CA PRO A 431 10.71 -20.94 21.90
C PRO A 431 11.44 -22.18 21.41
N GLU A 432 12.55 -22.54 22.06
CA GLU A 432 13.30 -23.76 21.75
C GLU A 432 12.48 -25.04 22.01
N ILE A 433 12.07 -25.73 20.94
CA ILE A 433 11.35 -27.02 20.98
C ILE A 433 12.32 -28.22 21.17
N THR A 434 13.62 -27.95 21.18
CA THR A 434 14.76 -28.90 21.14
C THR A 434 14.90 -29.85 22.35
N ALA A 435 14.30 -29.54 23.50
CA ALA A 435 14.57 -30.25 24.76
C ALA A 435 13.94 -31.66 24.89
N LEU A 436 12.86 -31.96 24.16
CA LEU A 436 11.88 -32.98 24.60
C LEU A 436 12.03 -34.40 24.02
N HIS A 437 13.04 -34.69 23.17
CA HIS A 437 13.11 -35.96 22.42
C HIS A 437 14.50 -36.66 22.37
N ARG A 438 15.37 -36.45 23.37
CA ARG A 438 16.65 -37.19 23.51
C ARG A 438 16.63 -38.30 24.57
N ARG A 439 15.67 -39.23 24.48
CA ARG A 439 15.78 -40.61 24.99
C ARG A 439 14.96 -41.51 24.07
N GLY A 440 15.62 -42.50 23.47
CA GLY A 440 14.93 -43.51 22.67
C GLY A 440 14.72 -44.77 23.50
N ASP A 441 13.54 -45.37 23.36
CA ASP A 441 13.27 -46.79 23.55
C ASP A 441 12.12 -47.17 22.60
N ALA A 442 12.02 -48.44 22.23
CA ALA A 442 11.14 -48.88 21.14
C ALA A 442 9.69 -49.09 21.59
N ILE A 443 8.73 -48.72 20.72
CA ILE A 443 7.34 -49.17 20.79
C ILE A 443 6.92 -49.67 19.41
N ASP A 444 6.66 -50.97 19.33
CA ASP A 444 5.99 -51.63 18.22
C ASP A 444 4.49 -51.81 18.51
N ALA A 445 3.74 -52.03 17.42
CA ALA A 445 2.52 -52.84 17.33
C ALA A 445 1.09 -52.25 17.55
N TYR A 446 0.21 -52.66 16.61
CA TYR A 446 -1.27 -52.72 16.60
C TYR A 446 -2.10 -51.42 16.37
N PRO A 447 -3.29 -51.52 15.72
CA PRO A 447 -3.54 -50.75 14.49
C PRO A 447 -5.02 -50.28 14.30
N GLU A 448 -5.43 -50.11 13.04
CA GLU A 448 -6.81 -50.11 12.52
C GLU A 448 -7.85 -49.17 13.14
N THR A 449 -8.09 -48.03 12.48
CA THR A 449 -9.49 -47.61 12.16
C THR A 449 -9.53 -46.62 10.99
N LEU A 450 -10.55 -46.77 10.12
CA LEU A 450 -10.99 -45.85 9.06
C LEU A 450 -9.95 -45.46 7.99
N ASP A 451 -9.89 -46.30 6.96
CA ASP A 451 -9.14 -46.14 5.70
C ASP A 451 -9.75 -45.08 4.75
N HIS A 452 -9.27 -43.83 4.83
CA HIS A 452 -9.39 -42.84 3.74
C HIS A 452 -8.12 -42.86 2.88
N ARG A 453 -8.14 -43.67 1.81
CA ARG A 453 -6.98 -44.04 0.96
C ARG A 453 -6.18 -42.87 0.37
N ASN A 454 -6.81 -41.72 0.21
CA ASN A 454 -6.27 -40.56 -0.51
C ASN A 454 -5.40 -39.63 0.37
N THR A 455 -5.27 -39.86 1.69
CA THR A 455 -4.49 -39.01 2.60
C THR A 455 -3.33 -39.76 3.25
N LYS A 456 -2.12 -39.20 3.18
CA LYS A 456 -0.91 -39.72 3.83
C LYS A 456 -0.30 -38.61 4.70
N ARG A 457 0.12 -38.93 5.93
CA ARG A 457 0.88 -37.98 6.76
C ARG A 457 2.29 -37.80 6.21
N ILE A 458 2.91 -36.65 6.50
CA ILE A 458 4.34 -36.41 6.32
C ILE A 458 4.88 -35.74 7.59
N THR A 459 6.00 -36.23 8.09
CA THR A 459 6.73 -35.61 9.21
C THR A 459 7.86 -34.73 8.66
N ILE A 460 7.95 -33.48 9.12
CA ILE A 460 9.06 -32.57 8.81
C ILE A 460 9.74 -32.13 10.11
N THR A 461 11.05 -32.38 10.20
CA THR A 461 11.95 -31.93 11.26
C THR A 461 12.95 -30.93 10.67
N VAL A 462 13.60 -30.04 11.43
CA VAL A 462 13.87 -30.05 12.88
C VAL A 462 13.27 -28.80 13.58
N SER A 463 11.99 -28.90 13.95
CA SER A 463 11.31 -28.05 14.97
C SER A 463 9.81 -28.35 15.08
N GLY A 464 9.22 -29.01 14.06
CA GLY A 464 7.98 -29.78 14.20
C GLY A 464 6.69 -29.05 13.82
N LEU A 465 6.39 -29.09 12.51
CA LEU A 465 5.07 -28.77 11.96
C LEU A 465 4.55 -30.01 11.20
N GLU A 466 3.52 -30.67 11.73
CA GLU A 466 2.82 -31.74 10.99
C GLU A 466 1.81 -31.13 10.02
N ILE A 467 1.88 -31.53 8.74
CA ILE A 467 0.91 -31.14 7.72
C ILE A 467 0.28 -32.41 7.13
N SER A 468 -1.05 -32.48 7.17
CA SER A 468 -1.79 -33.53 6.46
C SER A 468 -1.79 -33.22 4.97
N VAL A 469 -1.37 -34.17 4.14
CA VAL A 469 -1.36 -34.01 2.68
C VAL A 469 -2.26 -35.04 2.00
N ARG A 470 -2.90 -34.60 0.92
CA ARG A 470 -3.71 -35.43 0.03
C ARG A 470 -2.83 -35.88 -1.14
N VAL A 471 -2.84 -37.17 -1.45
CA VAL A 471 -2.20 -37.67 -2.67
C VAL A 471 -3.14 -37.37 -3.83
N ILE A 472 -2.62 -36.74 -4.88
CA ILE A 472 -3.40 -36.41 -6.10
C ILE A 472 -3.11 -37.42 -7.21
N GLY A 473 -1.86 -37.89 -7.30
CA GLY A 473 -1.48 -38.86 -8.31
C GLY A 473 -0.04 -39.36 -8.16
N GLN A 474 0.28 -40.40 -8.92
CA GLN A 474 1.64 -40.93 -9.04
C GLN A 474 2.25 -40.48 -10.38
N VAL A 475 3.56 -40.19 -10.39
CA VAL A 475 4.28 -39.97 -11.64
C VAL A 475 4.59 -41.32 -12.28
N VAL A 476 3.96 -41.60 -13.42
CA VAL A 476 4.02 -42.87 -14.17
C VAL A 476 4.93 -42.82 -15.40
N GLY A 477 5.53 -41.65 -15.68
CA GLY A 477 6.54 -41.49 -16.71
C GLY A 477 7.16 -40.09 -16.68
N THR A 478 8.37 -39.95 -17.20
CA THR A 478 9.10 -38.67 -17.24
C THR A 478 9.73 -38.44 -18.61
N SER A 479 10.11 -37.21 -18.94
CA SER A 479 10.91 -36.95 -20.15
C SER A 479 12.29 -37.63 -20.15
N ALA A 480 12.79 -38.09 -19.00
CA ALA A 480 14.03 -38.86 -18.93
C ALA A 480 13.82 -40.32 -19.38
N SER A 481 12.69 -40.95 -19.06
CA SER A 481 12.39 -42.35 -19.44
C SER A 481 11.85 -42.51 -20.89
N LEU A 482 11.86 -41.43 -21.69
CA LEU A 482 11.40 -41.41 -23.08
C LEU A 482 12.52 -41.22 -24.13
N GLY A 483 13.78 -41.08 -23.72
CA GLY A 483 14.97 -41.16 -24.58
C GLY A 483 15.55 -39.82 -25.09
N ASP A 484 16.79 -39.86 -25.57
CA ASP A 484 17.56 -38.69 -26.03
C ASP A 484 17.16 -38.21 -27.44
N GLY A 485 15.95 -37.67 -27.57
CA GLY A 485 15.41 -37.05 -28.80
C GLY A 485 16.06 -35.71 -29.22
N GLY A 486 17.32 -35.46 -28.85
CA GLY A 486 17.99 -34.16 -29.00
C GLY A 486 17.75 -33.20 -27.83
N GLY A 487 17.96 -31.90 -28.07
CA GLY A 487 17.89 -30.85 -27.04
C GLY A 487 16.52 -30.70 -26.35
N GLU A 488 16.48 -30.01 -25.22
CA GLU A 488 15.37 -30.05 -24.25
C GLU A 488 13.98 -29.76 -24.86
N ASN A 489 13.85 -28.79 -25.77
CA ASN A 489 12.58 -28.51 -26.44
C ASN A 489 12.12 -29.67 -27.34
N ASN A 490 13.05 -30.39 -27.98
CA ASN A 490 12.71 -31.61 -28.70
C ASN A 490 12.22 -32.69 -27.74
N LYS A 491 12.81 -32.82 -26.54
CA LYS A 491 12.31 -33.73 -25.51
C LYS A 491 10.89 -33.33 -25.09
N LEU A 492 10.63 -32.05 -24.83
CA LEU A 492 9.29 -31.54 -24.51
C LEU A 492 8.24 -31.93 -25.55
N PHE A 493 8.50 -31.66 -26.83
CA PHE A 493 7.53 -31.96 -27.92
C PHE A 493 7.44 -33.44 -28.24
N THR A 494 8.56 -34.17 -28.28
CA THR A 494 8.59 -35.62 -28.52
C THR A 494 7.86 -36.37 -27.41
N CYS A 495 8.07 -35.99 -26.13
CA CYS A 495 7.36 -36.58 -25.01
C CYS A 495 5.86 -36.26 -25.07
N THR A 496 5.48 -35.00 -25.33
CA THR A 496 4.06 -34.62 -25.43
C THR A 496 3.34 -35.37 -26.56
N TRP A 497 3.97 -35.49 -27.74
CA TRP A 497 3.42 -36.27 -28.86
C TRP A 497 3.35 -37.77 -28.56
N LEU A 498 4.43 -38.37 -28.02
CA LEU A 498 4.46 -39.80 -27.66
C LEU A 498 3.44 -40.15 -26.57
N LEU A 499 3.24 -39.26 -25.60
CA LEU A 499 2.26 -39.48 -24.53
C LEU A 499 0.83 -39.36 -25.07
N LYS A 500 0.54 -38.37 -25.93
CA LYS A 500 -0.76 -38.31 -26.64
C LYS A 500 -1.01 -39.55 -27.50
N ALA A 501 0.00 -40.02 -28.24
CA ALA A 501 -0.08 -41.26 -29.03
C ALA A 501 -0.27 -42.52 -28.18
N LYS A 502 0.09 -42.48 -26.88
CA LYS A 502 -0.22 -43.50 -25.87
C LYS A 502 -1.56 -43.27 -25.15
N GLY A 503 -2.37 -42.30 -25.57
CA GLY A 503 -3.69 -42.00 -24.99
C GLY A 503 -3.67 -41.15 -23.72
N PHE A 504 -2.56 -40.50 -23.38
CA PHE A 504 -2.51 -39.57 -22.25
C PHE A 504 -3.28 -38.28 -22.60
N ASN A 505 -3.99 -37.70 -21.63
CA ASN A 505 -4.58 -36.37 -21.80
C ASN A 505 -3.46 -35.31 -21.81
N ILE A 506 -3.36 -34.54 -22.90
CA ILE A 506 -2.35 -33.46 -23.04
C ILE A 506 -2.91 -32.06 -22.79
N ASP A 507 -4.18 -31.90 -22.44
CA ASP A 507 -4.84 -30.60 -22.29
C ASP A 507 -4.17 -29.69 -21.23
N PRO A 508 -3.66 -30.20 -20.08
CA PRO A 508 -2.87 -29.40 -19.15
C PRO A 508 -1.55 -28.89 -19.75
N MET A 509 -0.87 -29.72 -20.56
CA MET A 509 0.34 -29.33 -21.28
C MET A 509 0.04 -28.34 -22.40
N MET A 510 -1.03 -28.57 -23.17
CA MET A 510 -1.51 -27.65 -24.21
C MET A 510 -1.79 -26.27 -23.61
N LEU A 511 -2.55 -26.21 -22.52
CA LEU A 511 -2.85 -24.95 -21.85
C LEU A 511 -1.56 -24.29 -21.31
N HIS A 512 -0.60 -25.05 -20.80
CA HIS A 512 0.70 -24.51 -20.37
C HIS A 512 1.55 -23.96 -21.54
N LEU A 513 1.50 -24.60 -22.70
CA LEU A 513 2.16 -24.13 -23.93
C LEU A 513 1.45 -22.91 -24.54
N LYS A 514 0.11 -22.82 -24.39
CA LYS A 514 -0.68 -21.64 -24.78
C LYS A 514 -0.39 -20.44 -23.88
N ASP A 515 -0.46 -20.61 -22.56
CA ASP A 515 -0.03 -19.61 -21.56
C ASP A 515 1.39 -19.08 -21.93
N GLY A 516 2.33 -19.95 -22.27
CA GLY A 516 3.69 -19.54 -22.63
C GLY A 516 3.86 -18.84 -23.98
N LEU A 517 3.02 -19.15 -24.97
CA LEU A 517 2.98 -18.40 -26.25
C LEU A 517 2.37 -17.01 -26.04
N GLU A 518 1.38 -16.88 -25.16
CA GLU A 518 0.75 -15.61 -24.77
C GLU A 518 1.72 -14.76 -23.90
N ASP A 519 2.53 -15.38 -23.04
CA ASP A 519 3.61 -14.76 -22.26
C ASP A 519 4.94 -14.58 -23.05
N SER A 520 4.95 -14.71 -24.39
CA SER A 520 6.17 -14.61 -25.21
C SER A 520 6.34 -13.23 -25.85
N ASP A 521 7.32 -12.43 -25.36
CA ASP A 521 7.69 -11.11 -25.87
C ASP A 521 8.14 -11.09 -27.37
N SER A 522 8.19 -12.26 -28.02
CA SER A 522 8.65 -12.47 -29.40
C SER A 522 7.54 -12.83 -30.40
N VAL A 523 6.27 -12.70 -29.99
CA VAL A 523 5.10 -13.23 -30.71
C VAL A 523 3.96 -12.19 -30.73
N THR A 524 3.40 -11.91 -31.91
CA THR A 524 2.19 -11.08 -32.01
C THR A 524 0.92 -11.86 -31.71
N SER A 525 -0.15 -11.20 -31.27
CA SER A 525 -1.41 -11.85 -30.84
C SER A 525 -2.14 -12.63 -31.95
N ASP A 526 -1.90 -12.33 -33.22
CA ASP A 526 -2.40 -13.14 -34.35
C ASP A 526 -1.46 -14.32 -34.69
N GLU A 527 -0.15 -14.17 -34.52
CA GLU A 527 0.78 -15.31 -34.54
C GLU A 527 0.51 -16.27 -33.38
N VAL A 528 0.07 -15.81 -32.21
CA VAL A 528 -0.39 -16.71 -31.13
C VAL A 528 -1.49 -17.62 -31.67
N LYS A 529 -2.55 -17.09 -32.30
CA LYS A 529 -3.68 -17.89 -32.80
C LYS A 529 -3.25 -18.90 -33.87
N ASP A 530 -2.45 -18.46 -34.84
CA ASP A 530 -1.88 -19.31 -35.89
C ASP A 530 -1.00 -20.42 -35.31
N MET A 531 -0.20 -20.11 -34.28
CA MET A 531 0.63 -21.08 -33.57
C MET A 531 -0.14 -21.98 -32.61
N GLN A 532 -1.25 -21.56 -32.02
CA GLN A 532 -2.13 -22.45 -31.25
C GLN A 532 -2.75 -23.50 -32.17
N SER A 533 -3.26 -23.08 -33.33
CA SER A 533 -3.75 -23.99 -34.39
C SER A 533 -2.64 -24.91 -34.91
N THR A 534 -1.43 -24.39 -35.12
CA THR A 534 -0.29 -25.19 -35.59
C THR A 534 0.19 -26.16 -34.50
N LEU A 535 0.19 -25.79 -33.22
CA LEU A 535 0.56 -26.65 -32.10
C LEU A 535 -0.43 -27.81 -31.92
N GLU A 536 -1.73 -27.52 -32.03
CA GLU A 536 -2.79 -28.53 -32.04
C GLU A 536 -2.65 -29.48 -33.24
N SER A 537 -2.27 -28.97 -34.41
CA SER A 537 -1.99 -29.75 -35.62
C SER A 537 -0.74 -30.62 -35.48
N ALA A 538 0.36 -30.05 -34.99
CA ALA A 538 1.64 -30.74 -34.73
C ALA A 538 1.45 -31.92 -33.77
N LEU A 539 0.81 -31.66 -32.63
CA LEU A 539 0.54 -32.69 -31.64
C LEU A 539 -0.61 -33.63 -32.05
N SER A 540 -1.32 -33.37 -33.15
CA SER A 540 -2.30 -34.32 -33.74
C SER A 540 -1.76 -35.05 -34.98
N ALA A 541 -0.50 -34.80 -35.36
CA ALA A 541 0.09 -35.37 -36.56
C ALA A 541 0.27 -36.90 -36.44
N SER A 542 -0.03 -37.62 -37.52
CA SER A 542 0.00 -39.10 -37.60
C SER A 542 1.40 -39.72 -37.52
N SER A 543 2.46 -38.92 -37.52
CA SER A 543 3.85 -39.37 -37.32
C SER A 543 4.67 -38.30 -36.60
N LEU A 544 5.74 -38.72 -35.91
CA LEU A 544 6.68 -37.80 -35.26
C LEU A 544 7.39 -36.90 -36.28
N GLY A 545 7.61 -37.38 -37.52
CA GLY A 545 8.17 -36.57 -38.60
C GLY A 545 7.22 -35.44 -39.03
N ASN A 546 5.92 -35.73 -39.15
CA ASN A 546 4.90 -34.72 -39.45
C ASN A 546 4.72 -33.74 -38.27
N CYS A 547 4.82 -34.23 -37.03
CA CYS A 547 4.84 -33.39 -35.84
C CYS A 547 6.01 -32.39 -35.89
N PHE A 548 7.24 -32.85 -36.14
CA PHE A 548 8.40 -31.96 -36.30
C PHE A 548 8.27 -31.01 -37.49
N TYR A 549 7.70 -31.45 -38.62
CA TYR A 549 7.44 -30.57 -39.77
C TYR A 549 6.63 -29.33 -39.37
N PHE A 550 5.49 -29.51 -38.67
CA PHE A 550 4.69 -28.39 -38.17
C PHE A 550 5.43 -27.53 -37.13
N PHE A 551 6.31 -28.11 -36.32
CA PHE A 551 7.15 -27.35 -35.38
C PHE A 551 8.25 -26.50 -36.05
N GLU A 552 8.68 -26.86 -37.26
CA GLU A 552 9.69 -26.13 -38.04
C GLU A 552 9.06 -25.16 -39.05
N GLU A 553 7.93 -25.51 -39.69
CA GLU A 553 7.20 -24.69 -40.68
C GLU A 553 6.81 -23.29 -40.16
N LYS A 554 6.57 -23.14 -38.85
CA LYS A 554 6.17 -21.88 -38.19
C LYS A 554 7.20 -21.30 -37.21
N ASP A 555 8.42 -21.85 -37.16
CA ASP A 555 9.46 -21.52 -36.16
C ASP A 555 8.98 -21.67 -34.68
N LEU A 556 7.92 -22.47 -34.47
CA LEU A 556 7.31 -22.78 -33.16
C LEU A 556 8.36 -23.24 -32.15
N ARG A 557 9.28 -24.10 -32.60
CA ARG A 557 10.38 -24.68 -31.80
C ARG A 557 11.28 -23.62 -31.16
N ARG A 558 11.47 -22.48 -31.84
CA ARG A 558 12.26 -21.33 -31.37
C ARG A 558 11.41 -20.36 -30.56
N LYS A 559 10.19 -20.04 -31.00
CA LYS A 559 9.28 -19.15 -30.26
C LYS A 559 8.91 -19.69 -28.88
N LEU A 560 8.71 -21.01 -28.76
CA LEU A 560 8.56 -21.71 -27.47
C LEU A 560 9.88 -21.85 -26.67
N ALA A 561 11.05 -21.63 -27.29
CA ALA A 561 12.34 -21.57 -26.57
C ALA A 561 12.54 -20.26 -25.80
N TYR A 562 11.81 -19.20 -26.18
CA TYR A 562 11.86 -17.88 -25.54
C TYR A 562 10.58 -17.52 -24.76
N ALA A 563 9.51 -18.29 -24.96
CA ALA A 563 8.29 -18.24 -24.16
C ALA A 563 8.58 -18.27 -22.65
N ARG A 564 8.25 -17.18 -21.94
CA ARG A 564 8.20 -17.21 -20.47
C ARG A 564 7.16 -18.26 -20.08
N GLY A 565 7.31 -18.86 -18.90
CA GLY A 565 6.42 -19.95 -18.50
C GLY A 565 6.68 -21.29 -19.19
N VAL A 566 7.38 -21.38 -20.34
CA VAL A 566 7.78 -22.65 -20.99
C VAL A 566 9.30 -22.86 -21.03
N ALA A 567 10.09 -21.82 -21.25
CA ALA A 567 11.56 -21.89 -21.25
C ALA A 567 12.16 -22.11 -19.85
N GLY A 568 13.32 -22.77 -19.77
CA GLY A 568 14.13 -22.96 -18.56
C GLY A 568 14.55 -24.42 -18.32
N TRP A 569 15.82 -24.64 -17.96
CA TRP A 569 16.49 -25.95 -17.89
C TRP A 569 16.03 -26.83 -16.68
N ASP A 570 15.05 -26.37 -15.90
CA ASP A 570 14.61 -26.99 -14.63
C ASP A 570 13.22 -27.64 -14.76
N ARG A 571 12.86 -28.08 -15.97
CA ARG A 571 11.50 -28.47 -16.35
C ARG A 571 11.42 -29.92 -16.80
N THR A 572 10.64 -30.72 -16.07
CA THR A 572 10.37 -32.10 -16.46
C THR A 572 8.93 -32.24 -16.95
N VAL A 573 8.75 -32.91 -18.09
CA VAL A 573 7.43 -33.41 -18.52
C VAL A 573 7.10 -34.63 -17.66
N LEU A 574 6.03 -34.53 -16.87
CA LEU A 574 5.54 -35.62 -16.04
C LEU A 574 4.25 -36.20 -16.64
N GLY A 575 4.24 -37.51 -16.86
CA GLY A 575 3.00 -38.27 -16.95
C GLY A 575 2.47 -38.52 -15.54
N VAL A 576 1.37 -37.87 -15.17
CA VAL A 576 0.75 -37.98 -13.84
C VAL A 576 -0.52 -38.81 -13.97
N GLN A 577 -0.52 -39.99 -13.33
CA GLN A 577 -1.73 -40.76 -13.12
C GLN A 577 -2.47 -40.17 -11.93
N ILE A 578 -3.49 -39.34 -12.18
CA ILE A 578 -4.41 -38.88 -11.14
C ILE A 578 -5.25 -40.06 -10.65
N GLU A 579 -5.49 -40.11 -9.34
CA GLU A 579 -6.32 -41.14 -8.73
C GLU A 579 -7.78 -41.03 -9.21
N GLY A 580 -8.33 -42.11 -9.75
CA GLY A 580 -9.69 -42.16 -10.29
C GLY A 580 -9.87 -41.73 -11.75
N GLN A 581 -8.84 -41.18 -12.43
CA GLN A 581 -8.90 -40.91 -13.86
C GLN A 581 -8.44 -42.13 -14.70
N SER A 582 -9.17 -42.46 -15.75
CA SER A 582 -8.90 -43.62 -16.62
C SER A 582 -7.71 -43.43 -17.56
N ALA A 583 -7.32 -42.18 -17.82
CA ALA A 583 -6.13 -41.83 -18.59
C ALA A 583 -5.20 -40.94 -17.75
N PRO A 584 -3.89 -41.22 -17.69
CA PRO A 584 -2.92 -40.30 -17.08
C PRO A 584 -2.80 -39.01 -17.90
N MET A 585 -2.52 -37.90 -17.24
CA MET A 585 -2.36 -36.58 -17.86
C MET A 585 -0.89 -36.17 -18.01
N VAL A 586 -0.61 -35.33 -19.00
CA VAL A 586 0.73 -34.78 -19.26
C VAL A 586 0.81 -33.36 -18.73
N CYS A 587 1.78 -33.13 -17.83
CA CYS A 587 1.93 -31.87 -17.12
C CYS A 587 3.40 -31.43 -17.09
N LEU A 588 3.66 -30.12 -17.03
CA LEU A 588 5.03 -29.58 -16.88
C LEU A 588 5.27 -29.15 -15.43
N ALA A 589 6.28 -29.73 -14.78
CA ALA A 589 6.67 -29.39 -13.42
C ALA A 589 8.04 -28.71 -13.39
N TRP A 590 8.19 -27.71 -12.52
CA TRP A 590 9.50 -27.21 -12.11
C TRP A 590 10.11 -28.20 -11.13
N THR A 591 11.29 -28.75 -11.44
CA THR A 591 11.97 -29.83 -10.71
C THR A 591 13.44 -29.52 -10.52
N HIS A 592 13.95 -29.69 -9.31
CA HIS A 592 15.35 -29.49 -8.94
C HIS A 592 16.26 -30.51 -9.66
N ARG A 593 17.24 -30.06 -10.45
CA ARG A 593 18.08 -30.96 -11.28
C ARG A 593 18.81 -32.03 -10.47
N ASP A 594 19.39 -31.61 -9.34
CA ASP A 594 20.26 -32.45 -8.50
C ASP A 594 19.50 -33.48 -7.65
N ILE A 595 18.15 -33.50 -7.72
CA ILE A 595 17.32 -34.49 -7.04
C ILE A 595 16.63 -35.37 -8.10
N PRO A 596 17.26 -36.47 -8.55
CA PRO A 596 16.74 -37.28 -9.64
C PRO A 596 15.37 -37.85 -9.31
N LEU A 597 14.45 -37.80 -10.27
CA LEU A 597 13.11 -38.38 -10.17
C LEU A 597 13.19 -39.88 -9.92
N ALA A 598 12.73 -40.30 -8.74
CA ALA A 598 12.71 -41.71 -8.38
C ALA A 598 11.49 -42.36 -9.05
N GLU A 599 11.70 -42.98 -10.21
CA GLU A 599 10.63 -43.63 -10.99
C GLU A 599 9.89 -44.68 -10.16
N GLY A 600 8.54 -44.68 -10.24
CA GLY A 600 7.68 -45.46 -9.35
C GLY A 600 7.55 -44.96 -7.90
N LYS A 601 8.40 -44.03 -7.45
CA LYS A 601 8.39 -43.43 -6.10
C LYS A 601 8.09 -41.92 -6.07
N CYS A 602 7.85 -41.29 -7.22
CA CYS A 602 7.51 -39.87 -7.30
C CYS A 602 5.99 -39.65 -7.29
N TRP A 603 5.54 -38.69 -6.49
CA TRP A 603 4.13 -38.41 -6.22
C TRP A 603 3.81 -36.92 -6.40
N VAL A 604 2.56 -36.65 -6.76
CA VAL A 604 1.96 -35.32 -6.79
C VAL A 604 1.04 -35.18 -5.57
N LEU A 605 1.33 -34.18 -4.75
CA LEU A 605 0.73 -33.96 -3.44
C LEU A 605 0.01 -32.62 -3.37
N ASP A 606 -1.15 -32.61 -2.73
CA ASP A 606 -1.89 -31.42 -2.34
C ASP A 606 -1.70 -31.20 -0.84
N VAL A 607 -1.20 -30.01 -0.50
CA VAL A 607 -0.84 -29.59 0.86
C VAL A 607 -1.90 -28.66 1.48
N THR A 608 -3.10 -28.65 0.91
CA THR A 608 -4.21 -27.77 1.33
C THR A 608 -5.39 -28.58 1.85
N SER A 609 -6.20 -27.94 2.70
CA SER A 609 -7.50 -28.47 3.13
C SER A 609 -8.62 -28.26 2.09
N ASP A 610 -8.36 -27.46 1.05
CA ASP A 610 -9.35 -27.07 0.04
C ASP A 610 -9.90 -28.27 -0.77
N PRO A 611 -11.05 -28.12 -1.44
CA PRO A 611 -11.47 -29.02 -2.50
C PRO A 611 -10.45 -29.01 -3.66
N ILE A 612 -10.16 -30.17 -4.26
CA ILE A 612 -9.16 -30.30 -5.36
C ILE A 612 -9.41 -29.31 -6.50
N SER A 613 -10.67 -28.99 -6.79
CA SER A 613 -11.10 -27.99 -7.80
C SER A 613 -10.79 -26.52 -7.46
N LYS A 614 -10.19 -26.21 -6.30
CA LYS A 614 -9.70 -24.87 -5.94
C LYS A 614 -8.17 -24.77 -5.85
N VAL A 615 -7.49 -25.92 -5.75
CA VAL A 615 -6.04 -25.99 -5.60
C VAL A 615 -5.37 -25.45 -6.86
N ARG A 616 -4.44 -24.50 -6.71
CA ARG A 616 -3.71 -23.84 -7.83
C ARG A 616 -2.26 -24.31 -8.02
N ARG A 617 -1.72 -25.05 -7.05
CA ARG A 617 -0.38 -25.66 -7.10
C ARG A 617 -0.39 -26.99 -6.35
N TRP A 618 0.25 -28.01 -6.93
CA TRP A 618 0.59 -29.26 -6.27
C TRP A 618 2.11 -29.33 -6.04
N VAL A 619 2.52 -30.04 -5.00
CA VAL A 619 3.93 -30.32 -4.69
C VAL A 619 4.33 -31.62 -5.39
N VAL A 620 5.46 -31.61 -6.11
CA VAL A 620 6.03 -32.84 -6.66
C VAL A 620 7.11 -33.31 -5.70
N ALA A 621 7.05 -34.59 -5.28
CA ALA A 621 7.95 -35.12 -4.25
C ALA A 621 8.36 -36.57 -4.49
N ASN A 622 9.64 -36.87 -4.24
CA ASN A 622 10.16 -38.22 -4.19
C ASN A 622 9.86 -38.84 -2.83
N GLN A 623 9.25 -40.01 -2.79
CA GLN A 623 9.12 -40.79 -1.57
C GLN A 623 10.49 -41.41 -1.21
N ILE A 624 11.10 -40.93 -0.13
CA ILE A 624 12.41 -41.38 0.38
C ILE A 624 12.28 -42.40 1.52
N GLY A 625 11.08 -42.56 2.10
CA GLY A 625 10.78 -43.57 3.11
C GLY A 625 9.27 -43.85 3.20
N THR A 626 8.85 -44.74 4.10
CA THR A 626 7.42 -44.95 4.39
C THR A 626 6.81 -43.65 4.89
N ASN A 627 5.88 -43.05 4.12
CA ASN A 627 5.26 -41.75 4.39
C ASN A 627 6.23 -40.54 4.52
N VAL A 628 7.50 -40.68 4.10
CA VAL A 628 8.47 -39.57 4.06
C VAL A 628 8.74 -39.19 2.61
N PHE A 629 8.48 -37.92 2.26
CA PHE A 629 8.63 -37.40 0.90
C PHE A 629 9.55 -36.18 0.90
N ARG A 630 10.58 -36.21 0.06
CA ARG A 630 11.41 -35.04 -0.25
C ARG A 630 10.75 -34.28 -1.39
N LYS A 631 10.33 -33.03 -1.17
CA LYS A 631 9.93 -32.11 -2.25
C LYS A 631 11.06 -32.05 -3.27
N ILE A 632 10.73 -32.29 -4.53
CA ILE A 632 11.66 -32.13 -5.67
C ILE A 632 11.19 -31.03 -6.62
N GLY A 633 9.93 -30.59 -6.51
CA GLY A 633 9.37 -29.65 -7.46
C GLY A 633 8.00 -29.10 -7.08
N THR A 634 7.44 -28.31 -7.99
CA THR A 634 6.04 -27.86 -7.93
C THR A 634 5.40 -27.92 -9.31
N LEU A 635 4.11 -28.21 -9.32
CA LEU A 635 3.28 -28.36 -10.51
C LEU A 635 2.09 -27.40 -10.43
N ARG A 636 1.77 -26.72 -11.53
CA ARG A 636 0.56 -25.88 -11.63
C ARG A 636 -0.63 -26.78 -11.94
N SER A 637 -1.69 -26.67 -11.13
CA SER A 637 -2.93 -27.44 -11.30
C SER A 637 -3.96 -26.64 -12.11
N TYR A 638 -4.78 -27.37 -12.88
CA TYR A 638 -5.72 -26.78 -13.85
C TYR A 638 -7.17 -27.17 -13.51
N PRO A 639 -7.80 -26.52 -12.51
CA PRO A 639 -9.11 -26.92 -12.00
C PRO A 639 -10.27 -26.82 -12.99
N LYS A 640 -10.11 -26.13 -14.14
CA LYS A 640 -11.10 -26.12 -15.22
C LYS A 640 -11.33 -27.52 -15.84
N LEU A 641 -10.37 -28.44 -15.75
CA LEU A 641 -10.47 -29.79 -16.29
C LEU A 641 -11.15 -30.79 -15.32
N VAL A 642 -11.95 -30.28 -14.36
CA VAL A 642 -12.52 -31.05 -13.24
C VAL A 642 -14.04 -30.85 -13.09
N LYS A 643 -14.69 -30.08 -13.97
CA LYS A 643 -16.15 -29.83 -13.94
C LYS A 643 -16.76 -29.61 -15.33
N GLU A 644 -17.87 -30.29 -15.58
CA GLU A 644 -18.93 -29.89 -16.51
C GLU A 644 -20.09 -29.23 -15.73
N ASP A 645 -21.25 -29.01 -16.37
CA ASP A 645 -22.51 -28.47 -15.82
C ASP A 645 -22.57 -26.99 -15.37
N LEU A 646 -22.67 -26.06 -16.35
CA LEU A 646 -23.28 -24.72 -16.21
C LEU A 646 -23.87 -24.28 -17.55
N VAL A 647 -25.21 -24.12 -17.66
CA VAL A 647 -25.91 -24.09 -18.97
C VAL A 647 -26.86 -22.88 -19.19
N ARG A 648 -27.23 -22.11 -18.15
CA ARG A 648 -28.40 -21.18 -18.24
C ARG A 648 -28.17 -19.78 -18.85
N THR A 649 -26.95 -19.34 -19.11
CA THR A 649 -26.67 -18.00 -19.66
C THR A 649 -26.75 -17.89 -21.20
N ALA A 650 -27.16 -18.96 -21.90
CA ALA A 650 -27.17 -19.01 -23.37
C ALA A 650 -28.35 -18.26 -24.03
N ASP A 651 -29.59 -18.47 -23.56
CA ASP A 651 -30.82 -18.08 -24.28
C ASP A 651 -30.93 -16.57 -24.60
N ILE A 652 -30.57 -15.71 -23.64
CA ILE A 652 -30.66 -14.24 -23.79
C ILE A 652 -29.66 -13.77 -24.86
N ARG A 653 -28.44 -14.30 -24.82
CA ARG A 653 -27.38 -13.95 -25.78
C ARG A 653 -27.72 -14.43 -27.19
N GLU A 654 -28.29 -15.63 -27.33
CA GLU A 654 -28.71 -16.14 -28.65
C GLU A 654 -29.87 -15.32 -29.23
N THR A 655 -30.83 -14.92 -28.40
CA THR A 655 -31.95 -14.06 -28.82
C THR A 655 -31.47 -12.69 -29.33
N TYR A 656 -30.60 -12.04 -28.57
CA TYR A 656 -29.97 -10.76 -28.94
C TYR A 656 -29.18 -10.86 -30.26
N LEU A 657 -28.30 -11.85 -30.39
CA LEU A 657 -27.50 -12.05 -31.61
C LEU A 657 -28.37 -12.38 -32.84
N ARG A 658 -29.52 -13.04 -32.63
CA ARG A 658 -30.49 -13.37 -33.69
C ARG A 658 -31.23 -12.13 -34.19
N GLU A 659 -31.61 -11.20 -33.32
CA GLU A 659 -32.23 -9.93 -33.73
C GLU A 659 -31.28 -8.98 -34.46
N THR A 660 -29.99 -8.99 -34.10
CA THR A 660 -29.00 -8.05 -34.64
C THR A 660 -28.12 -8.63 -35.75
N GLY A 661 -28.40 -9.86 -36.20
CA GLY A 661 -27.66 -10.52 -37.28
C GLY A 661 -26.19 -10.80 -36.94
N ASN A 662 -25.91 -11.12 -35.68
CA ASN A 662 -24.57 -11.25 -35.08
C ASN A 662 -23.73 -9.95 -35.03
N VAL A 663 -24.30 -8.78 -35.33
CA VAL A 663 -23.62 -7.48 -35.20
C VAL A 663 -23.96 -6.83 -33.86
N VAL A 664 -23.01 -6.19 -33.19
CA VAL A 664 -23.32 -5.35 -32.02
C VAL A 664 -24.01 -4.06 -32.53
N PRO A 665 -25.25 -3.77 -32.13
CA PRO A 665 -25.98 -2.60 -32.64
C PRO A 665 -25.39 -1.30 -32.05
N SER A 666 -25.75 -0.16 -32.64
CA SER A 666 -25.45 1.14 -32.03
C SER A 666 -26.30 1.34 -30.77
N TYR A 667 -25.67 1.71 -29.66
CA TYR A 667 -26.31 1.93 -28.35
C TYR A 667 -25.79 3.19 -27.66
N TYR A 668 -26.60 3.73 -26.76
CA TYR A 668 -26.23 4.82 -25.85
C TYR A 668 -25.89 4.25 -24.47
N MET A 669 -25.13 4.99 -23.67
CA MET A 669 -24.88 4.68 -22.25
C MET A 669 -25.37 5.78 -21.32
N VAL A 670 -25.52 5.48 -20.03
CA VAL A 670 -25.94 6.44 -19.00
C VAL A 670 -24.84 6.61 -17.96
N SER A 671 -24.20 7.79 -17.92
CA SER A 671 -23.27 8.18 -16.86
C SER A 671 -24.04 8.93 -15.77
N HIS A 672 -24.01 8.44 -14.53
CA HIS A 672 -24.84 8.99 -13.46
C HIS A 672 -24.20 8.96 -12.07
N VAL A 673 -24.69 9.86 -11.21
CA VAL A 673 -24.32 9.86 -9.79
C VAL A 673 -25.17 8.83 -9.02
N TRP A 674 -24.52 7.77 -8.54
CA TRP A 674 -25.10 6.79 -7.61
C TRP A 674 -25.45 7.46 -6.27
N GLY A 675 -26.72 7.84 -6.10
CA GLY A 675 -27.24 8.37 -4.83
C GLY A 675 -27.47 7.29 -3.76
N ASN A 676 -28.08 7.67 -2.65
CA ASN A 676 -28.61 6.69 -1.68
C ASN A 676 -29.86 6.02 -2.25
N ILE A 677 -29.93 4.69 -2.20
CA ILE A 677 -31.09 3.92 -2.67
C ILE A 677 -32.31 4.30 -1.82
N LYS A 678 -33.40 4.73 -2.47
CA LYS A 678 -34.67 5.11 -1.84
C LYS A 678 -35.79 4.11 -2.13
N ALA A 679 -35.74 3.42 -3.27
CA ALA A 679 -36.76 2.48 -3.71
C ALA A 679 -36.16 1.37 -4.58
N PHE A 680 -36.97 0.34 -4.86
CA PHE A 680 -36.69 -0.72 -5.82
C PHE A 680 -37.80 -0.77 -6.85
N VAL A 681 -37.47 -0.93 -8.14
CA VAL A 681 -38.41 -0.99 -9.25
C VAL A 681 -38.26 -2.32 -9.99
N SER A 682 -39.38 -2.92 -10.37
CA SER A 682 -39.42 -4.06 -11.30
C SER A 682 -39.72 -3.56 -12.71
N LEU A 683 -38.85 -3.88 -13.66
CA LEU A 683 -39.01 -3.53 -15.07
C LEU A 683 -39.26 -4.79 -15.92
N PRO A 684 -40.12 -4.74 -16.95
CA PRO A 684 -40.32 -5.88 -17.85
C PRO A 684 -38.99 -6.32 -18.50
N GLY A 685 -38.65 -7.61 -18.38
CA GLY A 685 -37.43 -8.19 -18.92
C GLY A 685 -36.21 -8.17 -17.99
N VAL A 686 -36.25 -7.43 -16.87
CA VAL A 686 -35.20 -7.46 -15.84
C VAL A 686 -35.62 -8.45 -14.74
N PRO A 687 -34.86 -9.54 -14.47
CA PRO A 687 -35.28 -10.55 -13.50
C PRO A 687 -35.01 -10.17 -12.03
N TRP A 688 -34.06 -9.27 -11.77
CA TRP A 688 -33.81 -8.67 -10.47
C TRP A 688 -34.66 -7.42 -10.22
N ARG A 689 -34.64 -6.91 -8.97
CA ARG A 689 -35.25 -5.61 -8.63
C ARG A 689 -34.19 -4.53 -8.82
N VAL A 690 -34.47 -3.53 -9.65
CA VAL A 690 -33.57 -2.40 -9.90
C VAL A 690 -33.56 -1.49 -8.68
N PRO A 691 -32.43 -1.32 -7.96
CA PRO A 691 -32.33 -0.29 -6.93
C PRO A 691 -32.33 1.09 -7.58
N ILE A 692 -33.03 2.08 -7.02
CA ILE A 692 -33.01 3.45 -7.51
C ILE A 692 -32.84 4.47 -6.38
N SER A 693 -32.03 5.50 -6.65
CA SER A 693 -31.89 6.66 -5.76
C SER A 693 -32.92 7.75 -6.02
N ASP A 694 -33.50 7.79 -7.22
CA ASP A 694 -34.61 8.66 -7.60
C ASP A 694 -35.33 8.04 -8.81
N SER A 695 -36.67 7.98 -8.81
CA SER A 695 -37.41 7.46 -9.96
C SER A 695 -37.47 8.47 -11.11
N ALA A 696 -37.47 9.77 -10.80
CA ALA A 696 -37.54 10.83 -11.80
C ALA A 696 -36.27 10.88 -12.68
N LYS A 697 -35.11 10.43 -12.17
CA LYS A 697 -33.90 10.22 -12.98
C LYS A 697 -34.11 9.14 -14.06
N LEU A 698 -34.67 7.99 -13.69
CA LEU A 698 -34.97 6.90 -14.63
C LEU A 698 -36.07 7.28 -15.62
N GLU A 699 -37.12 7.96 -15.16
CA GLU A 699 -38.20 8.48 -16.01
C GLU A 699 -37.68 9.48 -17.05
N ALA A 700 -36.80 10.41 -16.66
CA ALA A 700 -36.18 11.37 -17.58
C ALA A 700 -35.27 10.69 -18.62
N VAL A 701 -34.50 9.66 -18.23
CA VAL A 701 -33.71 8.83 -19.17
C VAL A 701 -34.62 8.12 -20.17
N LEU A 702 -35.74 7.56 -19.72
CA LEU A 702 -36.71 6.88 -20.59
C LEU A 702 -37.49 7.85 -21.48
N GLU A 703 -37.74 9.09 -21.04
CA GLU A 703 -38.31 10.15 -21.87
C GLU A 703 -37.32 10.61 -22.95
N PHE A 704 -36.06 10.85 -22.59
CA PHE A 704 -34.97 11.11 -23.54
C PHE A 704 -34.89 10.01 -24.62
N CYS A 705 -34.86 8.73 -24.22
CA CYS A 705 -34.74 7.64 -25.20
C CYS A 705 -35.95 7.55 -26.15
N LYS A 706 -37.16 7.89 -25.69
CA LYS A 706 -38.35 7.98 -26.56
C LYS A 706 -38.26 9.16 -27.53
N ARG A 707 -37.81 10.31 -27.06
CA ARG A 707 -37.73 11.57 -27.82
C ARG A 707 -36.64 11.54 -28.89
N GLU A 708 -35.46 11.02 -28.55
CA GLU A 708 -34.31 10.89 -29.46
C GLU A 708 -34.30 9.55 -30.23
N HIS A 709 -35.37 8.76 -30.15
CA HIS A 709 -35.54 7.45 -30.80
C HIS A 709 -34.42 6.42 -30.53
N VAL A 710 -33.82 6.45 -29.33
CA VAL A 710 -32.75 5.54 -28.91
C VAL A 710 -33.32 4.14 -28.66
N LYS A 711 -33.11 3.20 -29.60
CA LYS A 711 -33.57 1.80 -29.47
C LYS A 711 -32.80 1.02 -28.39
N TRP A 712 -31.49 1.22 -28.29
CA TRP A 712 -30.61 0.44 -27.41
C TRP A 712 -29.90 1.33 -26.41
N LEU A 713 -30.04 0.98 -25.13
CA LEU A 713 -29.44 1.66 -24.00
C LEU A 713 -28.72 0.63 -23.13
N TRP A 714 -27.48 0.90 -22.74
CA TRP A 714 -26.82 0.21 -21.64
C TRP A 714 -26.80 1.15 -20.43
N PHE A 715 -27.20 0.64 -19.27
CA PHE A 715 -27.28 1.40 -18.03
C PHE A 715 -26.89 0.43 -16.91
N ASP A 716 -25.80 0.71 -16.21
CA ASP A 716 -25.19 -0.16 -15.18
C ASP A 716 -26.21 -0.77 -14.21
N ILE A 717 -27.14 0.04 -13.73
CA ILE A 717 -28.18 -0.32 -12.76
C ILE A 717 -29.29 -1.21 -13.34
N LEU A 718 -29.40 -1.31 -14.68
CA LEU A 718 -30.37 -2.12 -15.41
C LEU A 718 -29.75 -3.35 -16.09
N CYS A 719 -28.47 -3.26 -16.47
CA CYS A 719 -27.77 -4.26 -17.27
C CYS A 719 -26.92 -5.20 -16.42
N LEU A 720 -26.59 -4.83 -15.18
CA LEU A 720 -25.84 -5.63 -14.22
C LEU A 720 -26.72 -5.93 -13.00
N ASP A 721 -26.74 -7.18 -12.53
CA ASP A 721 -27.50 -7.53 -11.32
C ASP A 721 -26.88 -6.86 -10.08
N GLN A 722 -27.74 -6.29 -9.25
CA GLN A 722 -27.39 -5.54 -8.04
C GLN A 722 -27.83 -6.26 -6.76
N ALA A 723 -28.31 -7.51 -6.85
CA ALA A 723 -28.64 -8.32 -5.69
C ALA A 723 -27.37 -8.93 -5.06
N ASP A 724 -26.97 -8.41 -3.90
CA ASP A 724 -25.78 -8.87 -3.14
C ASP A 724 -26.00 -10.22 -2.39
N GLU A 725 -27.01 -11.01 -2.78
CA GLU A 725 -27.44 -12.23 -2.06
C GLU A 725 -26.89 -13.56 -2.64
N ILE A 726 -26.31 -13.55 -3.86
CA ILE A 726 -25.91 -14.79 -4.58
C ILE A 726 -24.47 -14.69 -5.11
N LYS A 727 -23.58 -15.58 -4.67
CA LYS A 727 -22.15 -15.57 -5.03
C LYS A 727 -21.83 -15.75 -6.52
N GLU A 728 -22.77 -16.25 -7.31
CA GLU A 728 -22.62 -16.36 -8.76
C GLU A 728 -22.76 -14.99 -9.44
N ILE A 729 -23.53 -14.07 -8.84
CA ILE A 729 -23.64 -12.67 -9.28
C ILE A 729 -22.32 -11.92 -9.04
N ASP A 730 -21.61 -12.19 -7.94
CA ASP A 730 -20.30 -11.56 -7.66
C ASP A 730 -19.27 -11.78 -8.78
N GLU A 731 -19.25 -12.97 -9.39
CA GLU A 731 -18.31 -13.29 -10.48
C GLU A 731 -18.70 -12.59 -11.80
N GLU A 732 -20.00 -12.47 -12.11
CA GLU A 732 -20.52 -11.73 -13.27
C GLU A 732 -20.32 -10.21 -13.10
N LYS A 733 -20.79 -9.65 -11.98
CA LYS A 733 -20.62 -8.24 -11.58
C LYS A 733 -19.15 -7.84 -11.59
N GLY A 734 -18.26 -8.70 -11.11
CA GLY A 734 -16.81 -8.51 -11.20
C GLY A 734 -16.28 -8.48 -12.63
N ALA A 735 -16.67 -9.42 -13.49
CA ALA A 735 -16.23 -9.46 -14.89
C ALA A 735 -16.73 -8.25 -15.70
N GLU A 736 -18.00 -7.88 -15.53
CA GLU A 736 -18.63 -6.78 -16.25
C GLU A 736 -18.09 -5.40 -15.84
N VAL A 737 -17.73 -5.20 -14.57
CA VAL A 737 -17.06 -3.98 -14.09
C VAL A 737 -15.70 -3.78 -14.77
N PHE A 738 -14.96 -4.85 -15.11
CA PHE A 738 -13.75 -4.73 -15.93
C PHE A 738 -14.04 -4.48 -17.42
N ALA A 739 -15.23 -4.87 -17.91
CA ALA A 739 -15.66 -4.62 -19.28
C ALA A 739 -16.22 -3.19 -19.51
N MET A 740 -16.59 -2.44 -18.45
CA MET A 740 -17.21 -1.11 -18.53
C MET A 740 -16.46 -0.12 -19.44
N SER A 741 -15.13 -0.06 -19.39
CA SER A 741 -14.33 0.81 -20.27
C SER A 741 -14.57 0.49 -21.76
N SER A 742 -14.63 -0.80 -22.10
CA SER A 742 -14.94 -1.27 -23.45
C SER A 742 -16.37 -0.95 -23.88
N TYR A 743 -17.31 -0.81 -22.94
CA TYR A 743 -18.68 -0.40 -23.25
C TYR A 743 -18.72 1.11 -23.54
N TYR A 744 -18.20 1.95 -22.64
CA TYR A 744 -18.19 3.41 -22.85
C TYR A 744 -17.43 3.83 -24.10
N HIS A 745 -16.33 3.15 -24.43
CA HIS A 745 -15.61 3.37 -25.68
C HIS A 745 -16.39 2.94 -26.93
N ARG A 746 -17.26 1.91 -26.84
CA ARG A 746 -18.03 1.38 -28.00
C ARG A 746 -19.39 2.05 -28.19
N ALA A 747 -19.96 2.68 -27.17
CA ALA A 747 -21.20 3.45 -27.27
C ALA A 747 -21.12 4.57 -28.34
N ALA A 748 -22.28 4.93 -28.89
CA ALA A 748 -22.42 6.04 -29.83
C ALA A 748 -22.41 7.40 -29.12
N ALA A 749 -23.05 7.47 -27.95
CA ALA A 749 -23.05 8.62 -27.05
C ALA A 749 -23.25 8.17 -25.60
N CYS A 750 -22.82 9.02 -24.67
CA CYS A 750 -23.07 8.89 -23.24
C CYS A 750 -24.05 9.99 -22.81
N LEU A 751 -25.19 9.58 -22.27
CA LEU A 751 -26.19 10.43 -21.64
C LEU A 751 -25.72 10.75 -20.22
N VAL A 752 -25.41 12.01 -19.97
CA VAL A 752 -24.97 12.52 -18.68
C VAL A 752 -26.19 12.86 -17.83
N VAL A 753 -26.28 12.24 -16.64
CA VAL A 753 -27.34 12.45 -15.66
C VAL A 753 -26.71 12.96 -14.34
N PRO A 754 -26.59 14.29 -14.18
CA PRO A 754 -26.06 14.92 -12.96
C PRO A 754 -26.91 14.63 -11.72
N GLU A 755 -26.43 14.99 -10.53
CA GLU A 755 -27.27 14.89 -9.33
C GLU A 755 -28.44 15.90 -9.41
N ASN A 756 -28.19 17.12 -9.88
CA ASN A 756 -29.18 18.17 -10.10
C ASN A 756 -29.79 18.14 -11.51
N PHE A 757 -30.06 16.95 -12.05
CA PHE A 757 -30.48 16.70 -13.44
C PHE A 757 -31.63 17.58 -13.95
N SER A 758 -32.57 17.98 -13.08
CA SER A 758 -33.74 18.81 -13.41
C SER A 758 -33.41 20.29 -13.69
N THR A 759 -32.29 20.81 -13.20
CA THR A 759 -31.87 22.20 -13.42
C THR A 759 -30.59 22.30 -14.25
N PHE A 760 -29.71 21.29 -14.19
CA PHE A 760 -28.36 21.33 -14.78
C PHE A 760 -28.35 21.75 -16.27
N SER A 761 -29.18 21.13 -17.13
CA SER A 761 -29.29 21.53 -18.54
C SER A 761 -29.66 23.00 -18.73
N THR A 762 -30.56 23.53 -17.90
CA THR A 762 -30.97 24.94 -17.96
C THR A 762 -29.84 25.86 -17.51
N THR A 763 -29.16 25.53 -16.41
CA THR A 763 -27.99 26.27 -15.91
C THR A 763 -26.84 26.27 -16.91
N TYR A 764 -26.56 25.12 -17.54
CA TYR A 764 -25.55 24.96 -18.58
C TYR A 764 -25.88 25.80 -19.82
N LYS A 765 -27.13 25.74 -20.30
CA LYS A 765 -27.62 26.55 -21.42
C LYS A 765 -27.47 28.05 -21.13
N GLN A 766 -27.94 28.50 -19.96
CA GLN A 766 -27.84 29.89 -19.53
C GLN A 766 -26.40 30.38 -19.43
N LEU A 767 -25.47 29.52 -18.96
CA LEU A 767 -24.05 29.85 -18.93
C LEU A 767 -23.51 30.03 -20.37
N MET A 768 -23.79 29.09 -21.28
CA MET A 768 -23.30 29.15 -22.66
C MET A 768 -23.91 30.31 -23.46
N GLU A 769 -25.19 30.61 -23.28
CA GLU A 769 -25.86 31.78 -23.87
C GLU A 769 -25.24 33.09 -23.37
N LEU A 770 -25.08 33.23 -22.05
CA LEU A 770 -24.48 34.43 -21.44
C LEU A 770 -23.02 34.64 -21.85
N LEU A 771 -22.30 33.57 -22.22
CA LEU A 771 -20.91 33.66 -22.67
C LEU A 771 -20.77 33.93 -24.15
N ALA A 772 -21.70 33.47 -25.00
CA ALA A 772 -21.80 33.96 -26.37
C ALA A 772 -22.03 35.49 -26.35
N ASP A 773 -22.99 35.96 -25.54
CA ASP A 773 -23.24 37.38 -25.27
C ASP A 773 -21.97 38.16 -24.83
N ILE A 774 -21.11 37.57 -23.99
CA ILE A 774 -19.87 38.20 -23.51
C ILE A 774 -18.78 38.22 -24.60
N ILE A 775 -18.69 37.19 -25.44
CA ILE A 775 -17.71 37.10 -26.53
C ILE A 775 -18.09 38.02 -27.70
N ASP A 776 -19.37 38.08 -28.06
CA ASP A 776 -19.87 38.80 -29.23
C ASP A 776 -20.05 40.31 -29.01
N THR A 777 -19.92 40.83 -27.78
CA THR A 777 -20.24 42.24 -27.47
C THR A 777 -19.13 43.26 -27.72
N ASP A 778 -17.86 42.84 -27.92
CA ASP A 778 -16.68 43.73 -28.09
C ASP A 778 -16.44 44.74 -26.93
N LEU A 779 -17.22 44.64 -25.85
CA LEU A 779 -17.18 45.47 -24.65
C LEU A 779 -16.05 45.04 -23.70
N SER A 780 -15.53 45.96 -22.88
CA SER A 780 -14.49 45.59 -21.92
C SER A 780 -15.04 44.66 -20.83
N VAL A 781 -14.14 43.89 -20.20
CA VAL A 781 -14.48 43.01 -19.06
C VAL A 781 -15.14 43.80 -17.92
N GLN A 782 -14.83 45.09 -17.77
CA GLN A 782 -15.44 45.94 -16.74
C GLN A 782 -16.84 46.44 -17.13
N ASP A 783 -17.09 46.74 -18.41
CA ASP A 783 -18.44 47.08 -18.91
C ASP A 783 -19.39 45.87 -18.76
N ASN A 784 -18.86 44.67 -19.00
CA ASN A 784 -19.56 43.40 -18.80
C ASN A 784 -19.54 42.91 -17.33
N ALA A 785 -18.85 43.57 -16.39
CA ALA A 785 -18.59 43.02 -15.04
C ALA A 785 -19.85 42.58 -14.29
N THR A 786 -20.95 43.32 -14.40
CA THR A 786 -22.24 42.97 -13.76
C THR A 786 -22.90 41.72 -14.37
N ARG A 787 -22.59 41.38 -15.63
CA ARG A 787 -23.02 40.13 -16.27
C ARG A 787 -22.11 38.97 -15.83
N VAL A 788 -20.80 39.17 -15.88
CA VAL A 788 -19.78 38.18 -15.47
C VAL A 788 -19.95 37.78 -14.00
N TRP A 789 -20.17 38.74 -13.11
CA TRP A 789 -20.37 38.48 -11.68
C TRP A 789 -21.66 37.69 -11.39
N LYS A 790 -22.68 37.75 -12.26
CA LYS A 790 -23.88 36.93 -12.14
C LYS A 790 -23.64 35.49 -12.61
N SER A 791 -22.83 35.29 -13.64
CA SER A 791 -22.49 33.95 -14.14
C SER A 791 -21.62 33.14 -13.17
N ILE A 792 -20.91 33.78 -12.22
CA ILE A 792 -20.24 33.08 -11.11
C ILE A 792 -21.20 32.11 -10.39
N GLY A 793 -22.48 32.48 -10.23
CA GLY A 793 -23.50 31.59 -9.62
C GLY A 793 -23.96 30.43 -10.52
N LEU A 794 -23.89 30.58 -11.85
CA LEU A 794 -24.18 29.50 -12.80
C LEU A 794 -23.00 28.51 -12.87
N VAL A 795 -21.77 29.04 -12.88
CA VAL A 795 -20.54 28.26 -12.80
C VAL A 795 -20.50 27.46 -11.49
N ASP A 796 -20.79 28.08 -10.35
CA ASP A 796 -20.86 27.39 -9.05
C ASP A 796 -21.89 26.26 -9.07
N ALA A 797 -23.10 26.51 -9.56
CA ALA A 797 -24.16 25.50 -9.62
C ALA A 797 -23.85 24.31 -10.55
N ILE A 798 -23.06 24.51 -11.61
CA ILE A 798 -22.58 23.43 -12.48
C ILE A 798 -21.41 22.69 -11.81
N MET A 799 -20.42 23.42 -11.31
CA MET A 799 -19.19 22.84 -10.75
C MET A 799 -19.38 22.22 -9.36
N ALA A 800 -20.46 22.53 -8.64
CA ALA A 800 -20.82 21.89 -7.39
C ALA A 800 -21.46 20.49 -7.57
N ASP A 801 -21.87 20.11 -8.78
CA ASP A 801 -22.50 18.80 -9.00
C ASP A 801 -21.50 17.65 -8.82
N GLN A 802 -21.92 16.59 -8.11
CA GLN A 802 -21.06 15.44 -7.79
C GLN A 802 -20.56 14.70 -9.04
N TRP A 803 -21.21 14.86 -10.20
CA TRP A 803 -20.79 14.26 -11.46
C TRP A 803 -19.35 14.65 -11.87
N PHE A 804 -18.90 15.88 -11.62
CA PHE A 804 -17.52 16.29 -11.92
C PHE A 804 -16.47 15.74 -10.94
N TRP A 805 -16.90 15.30 -9.75
CA TRP A 805 -16.03 14.96 -8.64
C TRP A 805 -15.83 13.47 -8.43
N ARG A 806 -16.78 12.62 -8.84
CA ARG A 806 -16.63 11.16 -8.67
C ARG A 806 -15.71 10.54 -9.72
N ILE A 807 -14.95 9.53 -9.29
CA ILE A 807 -13.97 8.83 -10.14
C ILE A 807 -14.64 7.95 -11.22
N TRP A 808 -15.79 7.35 -10.93
CA TRP A 808 -16.57 6.59 -11.91
C TRP A 808 -17.06 7.50 -13.03
N THR A 809 -17.82 8.55 -12.72
CA THR A 809 -18.29 9.53 -13.72
C THR A 809 -17.14 10.21 -14.47
N PHE A 810 -15.96 10.36 -13.87
CA PHE A 810 -14.75 10.78 -14.58
C PHE A 810 -14.27 9.74 -15.62
N GLN A 811 -14.22 8.44 -15.29
CA GLN A 811 -13.92 7.38 -16.28
C GLN A 811 -14.93 7.40 -17.45
N GLU A 812 -16.22 7.55 -17.14
CA GLU A 812 -17.31 7.57 -18.12
C GLU A 812 -17.22 8.79 -19.05
N PHE A 813 -16.96 9.98 -18.47
CA PHE A 813 -16.66 11.21 -19.19
C PHE A 813 -15.50 11.05 -20.19
N MET A 814 -14.43 10.40 -19.75
CA MET A 814 -13.19 10.22 -20.51
C MET A 814 -13.36 9.24 -21.68
N MET A 815 -14.05 8.11 -21.44
CA MET A 815 -14.28 7.06 -22.44
C MET A 815 -15.33 7.44 -23.50
N ALA A 816 -16.27 8.34 -23.17
CA ALA A 816 -17.38 8.68 -24.05
C ALA A 816 -16.96 9.57 -25.25
N LYS A 817 -17.20 9.06 -26.46
CA LYS A 817 -17.03 9.80 -27.74
C LYS A 817 -17.89 11.06 -27.85
N LYS A 818 -19.07 11.04 -27.24
CA LYS A 818 -20.02 12.15 -27.22
C LYS A 818 -20.74 12.21 -25.87
N LEU A 819 -20.94 13.41 -25.34
CA LEU A 819 -21.62 13.67 -24.07
C LEU A 819 -22.91 14.43 -24.35
N ILE A 820 -24.06 13.86 -24.00
CA ILE A 820 -25.39 14.42 -24.25
C ILE A 820 -26.10 14.65 -22.91
N LEU A 821 -26.82 15.76 -22.79
CA LEU A 821 -27.68 16.09 -21.65
C LEU A 821 -29.13 15.63 -21.92
N LEU A 822 -29.97 15.55 -20.87
CA LEU A 822 -31.35 15.04 -20.94
C LEU A 822 -32.29 15.83 -21.88
N ASP A 823 -31.92 17.05 -22.26
CA ASP A 823 -32.61 17.91 -23.22
C ASP A 823 -32.01 17.86 -24.64
N GLY A 824 -31.09 16.92 -24.91
CA GLY A 824 -30.48 16.69 -26.22
C GLY A 824 -29.26 17.58 -26.52
N GLN A 825 -28.95 18.56 -25.66
CA GLN A 825 -27.76 19.40 -25.82
C GLN A 825 -26.47 18.60 -25.62
N GLU A 826 -25.41 19.03 -26.30
CA GLU A 826 -24.07 18.46 -26.17
C GLU A 826 -23.29 19.16 -25.04
N LEU A 827 -22.69 18.37 -24.15
CA LEU A 827 -21.85 18.88 -23.07
C LEU A 827 -20.44 19.14 -23.60
N GLU A 828 -20.25 20.30 -24.22
CA GLU A 828 -18.96 20.76 -24.75
C GLU A 828 -17.97 21.11 -23.62
N ILE A 829 -17.24 20.09 -23.15
CA ILE A 829 -16.24 20.21 -22.08
C ILE A 829 -15.06 21.11 -22.47
N SER A 830 -14.70 21.17 -23.76
CA SER A 830 -13.68 22.09 -24.28
C SER A 830 -14.07 23.56 -24.07
N ARG A 831 -15.34 23.93 -24.27
CA ARG A 831 -15.85 25.26 -23.92
C ARG A 831 -15.85 25.46 -22.42
N LEU A 832 -16.41 24.53 -21.65
CA LEU A 832 -16.46 24.61 -20.18
C LEU A 832 -15.06 24.81 -19.57
N ARG A 833 -14.02 24.22 -20.17
CA ARG A 833 -12.62 24.50 -19.85
C ARG A 833 -12.24 25.94 -20.10
N LEU A 834 -12.32 26.43 -21.34
CA LEU A 834 -11.92 27.79 -21.72
C LEU A 834 -12.57 28.85 -20.82
N ILE A 835 -13.79 28.56 -20.36
CA ILE A 835 -14.57 29.37 -19.43
C ILE A 835 -13.93 29.41 -18.03
N LEU A 836 -13.63 28.27 -17.40
CA LEU A 836 -12.95 28.28 -16.10
C LEU A 836 -11.52 28.83 -16.19
N ASP A 837 -10.81 28.51 -17.27
CA ASP A 837 -9.50 29.09 -17.61
C ASP A 837 -9.56 30.63 -17.65
N TRP A 838 -10.65 31.20 -18.17
CA TRP A 838 -10.89 32.64 -18.23
C TRP A 838 -11.29 33.22 -16.87
N TYR A 839 -12.25 32.59 -16.15
CA TYR A 839 -12.65 33.00 -14.80
C TYR A 839 -11.46 33.03 -13.83
N HIS A 840 -10.62 32.00 -13.83
CA HIS A 840 -9.43 31.93 -13.00
C HIS A 840 -8.46 33.07 -13.31
N LYS A 841 -8.29 33.45 -14.58
CA LYS A 841 -7.42 34.56 -14.99
C LYS A 841 -7.97 35.93 -14.59
N ILE A 842 -9.24 36.23 -14.87
CA ILE A 842 -9.81 37.56 -14.55
C ILE A 842 -9.97 37.81 -13.05
N LEU A 843 -10.25 36.75 -12.27
CA LEU A 843 -10.34 36.82 -10.81
C LEU A 843 -8.97 36.93 -10.17
N ARG A 844 -8.00 36.07 -10.53
CA ARG A 844 -6.63 36.11 -9.98
C ARG A 844 -5.90 37.42 -10.29
N ASN A 845 -6.14 38.01 -11.46
CA ASN A 845 -5.51 39.27 -11.88
C ASN A 845 -6.21 40.52 -11.30
N GLY A 846 -7.20 40.37 -10.40
CA GLY A 846 -7.98 41.49 -9.84
C GLY A 846 -8.74 42.30 -10.89
N THR A 847 -8.90 41.77 -12.11
CA THR A 847 -9.42 42.49 -13.28
C THR A 847 -10.94 42.59 -13.26
N LEU A 848 -11.60 41.69 -12.53
CA LEU A 848 -13.04 41.73 -12.27
C LEU A 848 -13.28 42.16 -10.81
N SER A 849 -13.65 43.43 -10.62
CA SER A 849 -14.11 43.93 -9.31
C SER A 849 -15.56 43.53 -9.04
N LYS A 850 -15.92 43.34 -7.76
CA LYS A 850 -17.31 43.12 -7.33
C LYS A 850 -18.13 44.36 -7.70
N PRO A 851 -19.20 44.24 -8.53
CA PRO A 851 -20.05 45.37 -8.87
C PRO A 851 -20.94 45.78 -7.68
N ASP A 852 -21.36 47.04 -7.63
CA ASP A 852 -22.28 47.54 -6.61
C ASP A 852 -23.60 46.74 -6.59
N GLY A 853 -23.99 46.27 -5.40
CA GLY A 853 -25.14 45.36 -5.24
C GLY A 853 -24.91 43.92 -5.72
N GLY A 854 -23.71 43.57 -6.18
CA GLY A 854 -23.34 42.19 -6.54
C GLY A 854 -23.41 41.23 -5.36
N LYS A 855 -23.92 40.02 -5.58
CA LYS A 855 -23.95 38.94 -4.57
C LYS A 855 -22.54 38.63 -4.08
N GLU A 856 -22.38 38.41 -2.78
CA GLU A 856 -21.14 37.87 -2.23
C GLU A 856 -21.10 36.35 -2.38
N TYR A 857 -19.91 35.86 -2.75
CA TYR A 857 -19.61 34.44 -2.88
C TYR A 857 -18.52 34.13 -1.85
N ASP A 858 -18.79 33.18 -0.95
CA ASP A 858 -17.93 32.85 0.18
C ASP A 858 -16.58 32.23 -0.21
N PHE A 859 -16.38 31.94 -1.49
CA PHE A 859 -15.18 31.39 -2.11
C PHE A 859 -14.43 32.37 -3.03
N VAL A 860 -14.90 33.63 -3.15
CA VAL A 860 -14.26 34.67 -3.97
C VAL A 860 -13.76 35.79 -3.07
N HIS A 861 -12.46 35.78 -2.78
CA HIS A 861 -11.80 36.77 -1.92
C HIS A 861 -11.00 37.77 -2.78
N PRO A 862 -11.44 39.04 -2.95
CA PRO A 862 -10.80 39.97 -3.89
C PRO A 862 -9.42 40.51 -3.49
N LEU A 863 -8.88 40.09 -2.33
CA LEU A 863 -7.66 40.64 -1.73
C LEU A 863 -6.62 39.56 -1.36
N ASP A 864 -6.97 38.27 -1.44
CA ASP A 864 -6.07 37.15 -1.19
C ASP A 864 -5.68 36.51 -2.53
N GLU A 865 -4.42 36.12 -2.73
CA GLU A 865 -3.95 35.53 -3.99
C GLU A 865 -4.63 34.18 -4.35
N THR A 866 -5.39 33.62 -3.41
CA THR A 866 -6.12 32.34 -3.48
C THR A 866 -7.60 32.51 -3.87
N VAL A 867 -7.90 33.43 -4.81
CA VAL A 867 -9.24 33.93 -5.21
C VAL A 867 -10.29 32.85 -5.57
N ILE A 868 -9.91 31.57 -5.77
CA ILE A 868 -10.85 30.45 -5.94
C ILE A 868 -10.41 29.24 -5.10
N THR A 869 -11.06 29.04 -3.95
CA THR A 869 -10.77 27.94 -3.02
C THR A 869 -11.58 26.67 -3.32
N LYS A 870 -12.83 26.80 -3.79
CA LYS A 870 -13.75 25.67 -4.09
C LYS A 870 -13.47 24.99 -5.43
N ASN A 871 -12.34 24.29 -5.54
CA ASN A 871 -12.04 23.25 -6.56
C ASN A 871 -12.05 23.61 -8.07
N TRP A 872 -12.51 24.78 -8.55
CA TRP A 872 -12.65 25.09 -10.00
C TRP A 872 -11.34 25.14 -10.83
N ARG A 873 -10.19 24.72 -10.29
CA ARG A 873 -8.92 24.70 -11.01
C ARG A 873 -9.01 23.71 -12.20
N PRO A 874 -8.78 24.13 -13.46
CA PRO A 874 -8.85 23.24 -14.62
C PRO A 874 -7.99 21.97 -14.48
N GLU A 875 -6.86 22.07 -13.78
CA GLU A 875 -5.92 20.98 -13.48
C GLU A 875 -6.47 19.96 -12.47
N LYS A 876 -7.43 20.34 -11.61
CA LYS A 876 -8.16 19.41 -10.72
C LYS A 876 -9.31 18.68 -11.44
N LEU A 877 -9.70 19.16 -12.62
CA LEU A 877 -10.80 18.61 -13.40
C LEU A 877 -10.33 17.53 -14.37
N GLY A 878 -9.03 17.52 -14.71
CA GLY A 878 -8.40 16.50 -15.55
C GLY A 878 -8.68 16.69 -17.04
N TRP A 879 -9.05 17.89 -17.49
CA TRP A 879 -9.54 18.12 -18.85
C TRP A 879 -8.47 17.97 -19.94
N ASP A 880 -7.20 18.28 -19.66
CA ASP A 880 -6.08 17.96 -20.57
C ASP A 880 -5.96 16.45 -20.84
N LEU A 881 -6.36 15.61 -19.88
CA LEU A 881 -6.32 14.17 -20.07
C LEU A 881 -7.25 13.70 -21.19
N LYS A 882 -8.38 14.36 -21.44
CA LYS A 882 -9.32 13.88 -22.48
C LYS A 882 -8.69 13.98 -23.86
N SER A 883 -8.04 15.09 -24.18
CA SER A 883 -7.24 15.24 -25.41
C SER A 883 -6.09 14.23 -25.51
N THR A 884 -5.44 13.88 -24.40
CA THR A 884 -4.43 12.82 -24.37
C THR A 884 -5.04 11.45 -24.63
N PHE A 885 -6.16 11.12 -23.99
CA PHE A 885 -6.86 9.85 -24.12
C PHE A 885 -7.44 9.64 -25.52
N GLU A 886 -8.02 10.67 -26.13
CA GLU A 886 -8.53 10.65 -27.52
C GLU A 886 -7.42 10.48 -28.55
N LYS A 887 -6.22 11.01 -28.27
CA LYS A 887 -5.05 10.95 -29.16
C LYS A 887 -4.27 9.63 -29.03
N ASP A 888 -4.04 9.19 -27.79
CA ASP A 888 -3.13 8.09 -27.46
C ASP A 888 -3.87 6.78 -27.08
N GLY A 889 -5.19 6.82 -26.91
CA GLY A 889 -6.05 5.69 -26.52
C GLY A 889 -5.95 5.27 -25.06
N HIS A 890 -5.11 5.95 -24.26
CA HIS A 890 -4.84 5.69 -22.86
C HIS A 890 -4.34 6.96 -22.16
N ILE A 891 -4.23 6.93 -20.83
CA ILE A 891 -3.47 7.92 -20.06
C ILE A 891 -2.36 7.21 -19.32
N ASP A 892 -1.14 7.75 -19.39
CA ASP A 892 -0.02 7.33 -18.55
C ASP A 892 -0.39 7.39 -17.06
N LEU A 893 0.00 6.36 -16.30
CA LEU A 893 -0.42 6.20 -14.90
C LEU A 893 -0.05 7.38 -14.01
N ILE A 894 1.13 8.00 -14.20
CA ILE A 894 1.60 9.12 -13.37
C ILE A 894 0.67 10.31 -13.58
N THR A 895 0.41 10.62 -14.84
CA THR A 895 -0.46 11.73 -15.26
C THR A 895 -1.89 11.50 -14.77
N LEU A 896 -2.40 10.28 -14.93
CA LEU A 896 -3.72 9.87 -14.47
C LEU A 896 -3.87 10.05 -12.96
N VAL A 897 -2.96 9.50 -12.15
CA VAL A 897 -3.03 9.54 -10.68
C VAL A 897 -2.86 10.96 -10.13
N THR A 898 -1.96 11.76 -10.71
CA THR A 898 -1.75 13.16 -10.29
C THR A 898 -3.01 14.01 -10.48
N GLN A 899 -3.66 13.87 -11.64
CA GLN A 899 -4.86 14.65 -12.00
C GLN A 899 -6.15 14.15 -11.32
N THR A 900 -6.19 12.89 -10.88
CA THR A 900 -7.37 12.28 -10.23
C THR A 900 -7.30 12.21 -8.71
N ARG A 901 -6.22 12.69 -8.08
CA ARG A 901 -6.04 12.69 -6.62
C ARG A 901 -7.24 13.28 -5.88
N ASP A 902 -7.80 14.37 -6.41
CA ASP A 902 -8.92 15.12 -5.83
C ASP A 902 -10.31 14.50 -6.14
N LYS A 903 -10.38 13.43 -6.95
CA LYS A 903 -11.65 12.75 -7.26
C LYS A 903 -12.11 11.90 -6.06
N GLN A 904 -13.39 12.02 -5.77
CA GLN A 904 -14.12 11.33 -4.72
C GLN A 904 -14.57 9.94 -5.18
N SER A 905 -14.87 9.08 -4.21
CA SER A 905 -15.57 7.82 -4.41
C SER A 905 -16.35 7.42 -3.16
N ARG A 906 -17.28 6.45 -3.29
CA ARG A 906 -18.02 5.95 -2.13
C ARG A 906 -17.18 4.96 -1.33
N PHE A 907 -16.40 4.15 -2.03
CA PHE A 907 -15.45 3.19 -1.49
C PHE A 907 -14.06 3.40 -2.11
N GLN A 908 -12.97 3.05 -1.41
CA GLN A 908 -11.62 3.24 -1.98
C GLN A 908 -11.35 2.30 -3.17
N VAL A 909 -12.04 1.15 -3.22
CA VAL A 909 -12.07 0.21 -4.36
C VAL A 909 -12.52 0.90 -5.66
N ASP A 910 -13.58 1.71 -5.61
CA ASP A 910 -14.09 2.47 -6.77
C ASP A 910 -12.98 3.33 -7.41
N LYS A 911 -12.15 3.96 -6.59
CA LYS A 911 -11.04 4.82 -7.06
C LYS A 911 -10.00 3.98 -7.79
N LEU A 912 -9.66 2.83 -7.24
CA LEU A 912 -8.73 1.89 -7.87
C LEU A 912 -9.26 1.27 -9.17
N LEU A 913 -10.56 1.02 -9.30
CA LEU A 913 -11.19 0.46 -10.50
C LEU A 913 -11.46 1.51 -11.58
N GLY A 914 -11.96 2.68 -11.19
CA GLY A 914 -12.14 3.84 -12.06
C GLY A 914 -10.83 4.27 -12.74
N LEU A 915 -9.72 4.21 -12.01
CA LEU A 915 -8.38 4.43 -12.57
C LEU A 915 -7.92 3.28 -13.46
N TYR A 916 -8.11 2.02 -13.05
CA TYR A 916 -7.64 0.84 -13.80
C TYR A 916 -8.22 0.78 -15.22
N GLY A 917 -9.49 1.16 -15.40
CA GLY A 917 -10.13 1.20 -16.73
C GLY A 917 -9.53 2.21 -17.71
N LEU A 918 -8.84 3.25 -17.22
CA LEU A 918 -8.24 4.35 -18.01
C LEU A 918 -6.78 4.08 -18.45
N LEU A 919 -6.16 3.01 -17.95
CA LEU A 919 -4.80 2.60 -18.31
C LEU A 919 -4.74 1.95 -19.70
N SER A 920 -3.57 1.95 -20.35
CA SER A 920 -3.37 1.14 -21.56
C SER A 920 -3.47 -0.36 -21.24
N ASP A 921 -3.87 -1.19 -22.21
CA ASP A 921 -3.90 -2.65 -22.00
C ASP A 921 -2.49 -3.23 -21.77
N ASP A 922 -1.45 -2.56 -22.29
CA ASP A 922 -0.04 -2.85 -22.01
C ASP A 922 0.39 -2.50 -20.57
N GLU A 923 -0.37 -1.68 -19.84
CA GLU A 923 -0.11 -1.33 -18.45
C GLU A 923 -1.04 -2.05 -17.47
N LYS A 924 -2.25 -2.38 -17.92
CA LYS A 924 -3.14 -3.31 -17.21
C LYS A 924 -2.40 -4.63 -16.92
N VAL A 925 -2.66 -5.17 -15.74
CA VAL A 925 -2.28 -6.53 -15.36
C VAL A 925 -3.54 -7.39 -15.40
N PRO A 926 -3.60 -8.46 -16.22
CA PRO A 926 -4.79 -9.29 -16.33
C PRO A 926 -5.28 -9.84 -14.99
N ILE A 927 -6.59 -9.71 -14.77
CA ILE A 927 -7.29 -10.13 -13.55
C ILE A 927 -8.14 -11.34 -13.92
N GLN A 928 -8.01 -12.42 -13.15
CA GLN A 928 -8.97 -13.52 -13.22
C GLN A 928 -10.12 -13.16 -12.27
N ALA A 929 -11.36 -13.03 -12.75
CA ALA A 929 -12.50 -12.66 -11.88
C ALA A 929 -12.57 -13.51 -10.61
N THR A 930 -12.32 -14.81 -10.75
CA THR A 930 -12.17 -15.82 -9.67
C THR A 930 -10.95 -15.63 -8.74
N THR A 931 -10.34 -14.45 -8.70
CA THR A 931 -9.28 -14.06 -7.72
C THR A 931 -9.68 -12.90 -6.81
N ILE A 932 -10.90 -12.38 -6.92
CA ILE A 932 -11.47 -11.42 -5.96
C ILE A 932 -12.26 -12.22 -4.90
N PRO A 933 -11.83 -12.27 -3.63
CA PRO A 933 -12.57 -12.98 -2.59
C PRO A 933 -13.82 -12.19 -2.19
N THR A 934 -14.98 -12.85 -2.19
CA THR A 934 -16.29 -12.23 -1.86
C THR A 934 -16.39 -11.69 -0.42
N SER A 935 -15.37 -11.87 0.43
CA SER A 935 -15.33 -11.39 1.81
C SER A 935 -14.47 -10.16 2.06
N THR A 936 -13.48 -9.85 1.21
CA THR A 936 -12.66 -8.61 1.30
C THR A 936 -12.05 -8.23 -0.08
N PRO A 937 -12.80 -7.50 -0.94
CA PRO A 937 -12.32 -7.11 -2.27
C PRO A 937 -11.00 -6.32 -2.27
N THR A 938 -10.73 -5.57 -1.20
CA THR A 938 -9.55 -4.69 -1.03
C THR A 938 -8.22 -5.41 -1.29
N SER A 939 -8.05 -6.64 -0.79
CA SER A 939 -6.77 -7.37 -0.84
C SER A 939 -6.36 -7.82 -2.25
N ALA A 940 -7.34 -8.22 -3.07
CA ALA A 940 -7.12 -8.58 -4.46
C ALA A 940 -6.78 -7.35 -5.31
N LEU A 941 -7.47 -6.23 -5.07
CA LEU A 941 -7.24 -4.96 -5.76
C LEU A 941 -5.91 -4.31 -5.38
N GLU A 942 -5.48 -4.43 -4.13
CA GLU A 942 -4.14 -4.05 -3.68
C GLU A 942 -3.07 -4.90 -4.40
N THR A 943 -3.30 -6.21 -4.52
CA THR A 943 -2.39 -7.13 -5.23
C THR A 943 -2.30 -6.81 -6.73
N MET A 944 -3.43 -6.48 -7.35
CA MET A 944 -3.54 -5.98 -8.73
C MET A 944 -2.73 -4.68 -8.90
N TRP A 945 -2.92 -3.70 -8.02
CA TRP A 945 -2.20 -2.42 -8.10
C TRP A 945 -0.70 -2.55 -7.84
N LYS A 946 -0.29 -3.37 -6.86
CA LYS A 946 1.13 -3.68 -6.62
C LYS A 946 1.80 -4.35 -7.82
N ARG A 947 1.08 -5.20 -8.57
CA ARG A 947 1.56 -5.78 -9.84
C ARG A 947 1.64 -4.74 -10.97
N THR A 948 0.62 -3.88 -11.09
CA THR A 948 0.56 -2.80 -12.09
C THR A 948 1.73 -1.83 -11.91
N MET A 949 1.95 -1.33 -10.68
CA MET A 949 3.12 -0.51 -10.32
C MET A 949 4.44 -1.21 -10.63
N ARG A 950 4.56 -2.52 -10.35
CA ARG A 950 5.78 -3.30 -10.67
C ARG A 950 6.04 -3.40 -12.16
N LYS A 951 5.02 -3.71 -12.99
CA LYS A 951 5.11 -3.74 -14.46
C LYS A 951 5.66 -2.41 -15.00
N ILE A 952 5.11 -1.30 -14.50
CA ILE A 952 5.43 0.05 -14.96
C ILE A 952 6.83 0.50 -14.50
N VAL A 953 7.28 0.19 -13.27
CA VAL A 953 8.69 0.44 -12.88
C VAL A 953 9.65 -0.41 -13.69
N SER A 954 9.39 -1.70 -13.91
CA SER A 954 10.28 -2.56 -14.71
C SER A 954 10.40 -2.11 -16.17
N SER A 955 9.42 -1.37 -16.70
CA SER A 955 9.49 -0.76 -18.05
C SER A 955 10.36 0.50 -18.12
N GLY A 956 10.88 1.00 -16.98
CA GLY A 956 11.65 2.24 -16.90
C GLY A 956 10.83 3.54 -16.98
N LYS A 957 9.51 3.47 -17.28
CA LYS A 957 8.62 4.65 -17.37
C LYS A 957 8.57 5.52 -16.10
N VAL A 958 8.92 4.98 -14.93
CA VAL A 958 8.82 5.68 -13.62
C VAL A 958 10.03 6.57 -13.30
N TRP A 959 11.10 6.57 -14.10
CA TRP A 959 12.27 7.39 -13.82
C TRP A 959 12.03 8.92 -13.78
N PRO A 960 11.10 9.52 -14.56
CA PRO A 960 10.69 10.91 -14.38
C PRO A 960 10.03 11.16 -13.01
N LEU A 961 9.11 10.29 -12.56
CA LEU A 961 8.47 10.41 -11.24
C LEU A 961 9.50 10.49 -10.12
N LEU A 962 10.51 9.60 -10.14
CA LEU A 962 11.58 9.55 -9.14
C LEU A 962 12.59 10.70 -9.26
N HIS A 963 12.65 11.38 -10.41
CA HIS A 963 13.45 12.58 -10.59
C HIS A 963 12.69 13.81 -10.05
N ASP A 964 11.41 13.94 -10.39
CA ASP A 964 10.64 15.14 -10.10
C ASP A 964 10.14 15.17 -8.65
N LEU A 965 9.83 14.02 -8.04
CA LEU A 965 9.64 13.89 -6.58
C LEU A 965 10.86 14.35 -5.76
N MET A 966 12.06 14.33 -6.34
CA MET A 966 13.29 14.76 -5.68
C MET A 966 13.66 16.22 -5.99
N ASN A 967 12.97 16.88 -6.93
CA ASN A 967 13.16 18.29 -7.29
C ASN A 967 12.05 19.21 -6.76
N MET A 968 10.93 18.67 -6.25
CA MET A 968 9.88 19.45 -5.60
C MET A 968 10.37 20.12 -4.32
N ASN A 969 9.87 21.34 -4.07
CA ASN A 969 10.13 22.08 -2.83
C ASN A 969 9.49 21.31 -1.64
N PRO A 970 10.24 20.94 -0.58
CA PRO A 970 9.73 20.09 0.49
C PRO A 970 8.45 20.59 1.19
N ASN A 971 8.19 21.90 1.16
CA ASN A 971 6.98 22.49 1.74
C ASN A 971 5.73 22.24 0.87
N GLU A 972 5.87 22.18 -0.46
CA GLU A 972 4.77 21.90 -1.39
C GLU A 972 4.33 20.42 -1.36
N ALA A 973 5.22 19.54 -0.90
CA ALA A 973 4.89 18.13 -0.65
C ALA A 973 3.98 17.90 0.56
N VAL A 974 3.77 18.91 1.43
CA VAL A 974 3.00 18.76 2.69
C VAL A 974 1.49 18.88 2.48
N GLU A 975 1.02 19.65 1.48
CA GLU A 975 -0.38 19.62 1.04
C GLU A 975 -0.71 18.40 0.14
N GLY A 976 0.24 17.48 -0.03
CA GLY A 976 0.13 16.29 -0.87
C GLY A 976 -0.69 15.13 -0.28
N GLU A 977 -1.84 15.40 0.34
CA GLU A 977 -2.66 14.34 0.94
C GLU A 977 -3.11 13.28 -0.09
N ARG A 978 -2.92 12.00 0.29
CA ARG A 978 -3.78 10.86 -0.10
C ARG A 978 -4.07 10.67 -1.60
N TRP A 979 -3.03 10.80 -2.44
CA TRP A 979 -3.15 10.66 -3.90
C TRP A 979 -3.24 9.21 -4.40
N MET A 980 -2.49 8.28 -3.80
CA MET A 980 -2.94 6.88 -3.72
C MET A 980 -3.93 6.77 -2.55
N PRO A 981 -4.91 5.86 -2.59
CA PRO A 981 -5.70 5.57 -1.40
C PRO A 981 -4.80 5.09 -0.26
N GLU A 982 -5.24 5.30 0.98
CA GLU A 982 -4.70 4.58 2.14
C GLU A 982 -5.15 3.12 2.07
N ILE A 983 -4.50 2.32 1.21
CA ILE A 983 -4.72 0.87 1.10
C ILE A 983 -4.00 0.15 2.26
N THR A 984 -4.36 0.54 3.48
CA THR A 984 -3.95 -0.09 4.74
C THR A 984 -5.15 -0.13 5.69
N ALA A 985 -6.17 -0.88 5.29
CA ALA A 985 -7.22 -1.35 6.17
C ALA A 985 -7.18 -2.88 6.19
N LEU A 986 -6.29 -3.41 7.03
CA LEU A 986 -6.70 -4.16 8.22
C LEU A 986 -5.48 -4.33 9.11
N HIS A 987 -5.62 -3.83 10.35
CA HIS A 987 -4.54 -3.33 11.19
C HIS A 987 -3.41 -4.33 11.40
N ARG A 988 -2.15 -3.87 11.31
CA ARG A 988 -1.04 -4.45 12.07
C ARG A 988 -1.52 -4.82 13.49
N ARG A 989 -1.50 -6.05 13.98
CA ARG A 989 -0.47 -7.10 13.94
C ARG A 989 0.81 -6.65 14.75
N GLY A 990 1.09 -7.18 15.97
CA GLY A 990 2.20 -6.81 16.92
C GLY A 990 3.08 -7.92 17.62
N ASP A 991 4.42 -7.84 17.60
CA ASP A 991 5.36 -8.97 17.86
C ASP A 991 5.83 -9.35 19.29
N ALA A 992 6.60 -10.44 19.34
CA ALA A 992 7.19 -11.19 20.44
C ALA A 992 8.73 -10.99 20.54
N ILE A 993 9.30 -10.67 21.72
CA ILE A 993 10.63 -10.02 21.79
C ILE A 993 11.76 -10.63 22.65
N ASN A 994 13.01 -10.47 22.16
CA ASN A 994 14.32 -10.39 22.84
C ASN A 994 14.92 -11.72 23.33
N ALA A 995 16.25 -11.87 23.35
CA ALA A 995 17.19 -10.83 23.79
C ALA A 995 18.56 -10.75 23.09
N HIS A 996 18.99 -9.49 22.90
CA HIS A 996 20.31 -8.91 23.25
C HIS A 996 21.64 -9.45 22.65
N PRO A 997 22.75 -8.65 22.71
CA PRO A 997 23.78 -8.65 21.67
C PRO A 997 25.23 -8.72 22.20
N GLU A 998 26.21 -8.60 21.29
CA GLU A 998 27.40 -7.75 21.53
C GLU A 998 28.08 -7.26 20.23
N THR A 999 28.89 -6.20 20.34
CA THR A 999 29.78 -5.60 19.31
C THR A 999 29.18 -5.17 17.95
N LEU A 1000 29.14 -3.84 17.69
CA LEU A 1000 29.29 -3.26 16.33
C LEU A 1000 29.57 -1.75 16.38
N ASN A 1001 30.44 -1.25 15.48
CA ASN A 1001 30.82 0.17 15.38
C ASN A 1001 29.95 0.99 14.40
N HIS A 1002 30.19 2.31 14.39
CA HIS A 1002 29.46 3.39 13.71
C HIS A 1002 29.13 3.21 12.21
N HIS A 1003 28.04 3.85 11.73
CA HIS A 1003 28.11 5.03 10.83
C HIS A 1003 26.76 5.53 10.25
N ASN A 1004 26.74 6.81 9.85
CA ASN A 1004 25.60 7.58 9.34
C ASN A 1004 25.18 7.23 7.89
N GLY A 1005 23.98 7.67 7.50
CA GLY A 1005 23.59 7.78 6.10
C GLY A 1005 22.10 8.05 5.88
N GLY A 1006 21.76 9.23 5.35
CA GLY A 1006 20.40 9.58 4.94
C GLY A 1006 19.87 8.61 3.87
N ARG A 1007 18.61 8.14 4.03
CA ARG A 1007 18.05 7.08 3.19
C ARG A 1007 16.91 7.56 2.30
N ILE A 1008 17.07 7.36 1.00
CA ILE A 1008 15.97 6.85 0.19
C ILE A 1008 15.71 5.43 0.71
N ALA A 1009 14.70 5.27 1.54
CA ALA A 1009 14.41 4.01 2.21
C ALA A 1009 13.53 3.14 1.30
N ILE A 1010 14.15 2.37 0.41
CA ILE A 1010 13.50 1.18 -0.16
C ILE A 1010 13.27 0.22 1.00
N THR A 1011 12.02 0.13 1.46
CA THR A 1011 11.57 -0.74 2.56
C THR A 1011 10.48 -1.68 2.05
N SER A 1012 10.13 -2.68 2.86
CA SER A 1012 9.17 -3.74 2.52
C SER A 1012 7.71 -3.30 2.27
N ALA A 1013 7.40 -2.01 2.39
CA ALA A 1013 6.13 -1.42 1.95
C ALA A 1013 6.24 -0.74 0.56
N GLY A 1014 7.45 -0.46 0.10
CA GLY A 1014 7.76 0.15 -1.19
C GLY A 1014 8.13 -0.87 -2.27
N LEU A 1015 8.41 -0.35 -3.48
CA LEU A 1015 8.71 -1.18 -4.64
C LEU A 1015 10.19 -1.58 -4.67
N GLU A 1016 10.42 -2.88 -4.50
CA GLU A 1016 11.74 -3.50 -4.45
C GLU A 1016 12.35 -3.67 -5.85
N ILE A 1017 13.61 -3.26 -6.02
CA ILE A 1017 14.38 -3.33 -7.27
C ILE A 1017 15.70 -4.03 -6.96
N SER A 1018 15.96 -5.16 -7.63
CA SER A 1018 17.23 -5.88 -7.50
C SER A 1018 18.39 -5.07 -8.07
N VAL A 1019 19.55 -5.11 -7.39
CA VAL A 1019 20.78 -4.44 -7.85
C VAL A 1019 21.94 -5.41 -7.93
N ARG A 1020 22.71 -5.33 -9.02
CA ARG A 1020 23.97 -6.05 -9.22
C ARG A 1020 25.13 -5.07 -9.04
N VAL A 1021 26.16 -5.43 -8.27
CA VAL A 1021 27.41 -4.68 -8.23
C VAL A 1021 28.20 -4.97 -9.52
N VAL A 1022 28.74 -3.93 -10.17
CA VAL A 1022 29.52 -4.09 -11.42
C VAL A 1022 30.93 -3.45 -11.36
N GLY A 1023 31.24 -2.72 -10.28
CA GLY A 1023 32.58 -2.18 -10.06
C GLY A 1023 32.71 -1.35 -8.78
N ARG A 1024 33.95 -0.98 -8.43
CA ARG A 1024 34.31 -0.15 -7.28
C ARG A 1024 35.03 1.11 -7.75
N VAL A 1025 34.76 2.25 -7.13
CA VAL A 1025 35.44 3.52 -7.42
C VAL A 1025 36.74 3.58 -6.61
N VAL A 1026 37.88 3.65 -7.29
CA VAL A 1026 39.23 3.61 -6.69
C VAL A 1026 39.89 5.00 -6.58
N GLY A 1027 39.30 6.01 -7.21
CA GLY A 1027 39.73 7.41 -7.11
C GLY A 1027 38.68 8.39 -7.64
N SER A 1028 38.79 9.66 -7.27
CA SER A 1028 37.92 10.72 -7.80
C SER A 1028 38.67 12.06 -7.95
N SER A 1029 38.21 12.94 -8.84
CA SER A 1029 38.81 14.28 -9.03
C SER A 1029 38.56 15.26 -7.87
N ALA A 1030 37.77 14.90 -6.86
CA ALA A 1030 37.45 15.77 -5.73
C ALA A 1030 38.67 16.09 -4.85
N SER A 1031 39.74 15.29 -4.90
CA SER A 1031 41.00 15.55 -4.18
C SER A 1031 41.90 16.61 -4.83
N LEU A 1032 41.55 17.13 -6.02
CA LEU A 1032 42.32 18.15 -6.71
C LEU A 1032 41.68 19.53 -6.45
N GLY A 1033 42.33 20.32 -5.59
CA GLY A 1033 41.79 21.52 -4.97
C GLY A 1033 41.38 22.66 -5.91
N ASP A 1034 40.73 23.68 -5.37
CA ASP A 1034 39.91 24.67 -6.11
C ASP A 1034 40.66 25.76 -6.90
N GLY A 1035 41.93 25.53 -7.21
CA GLY A 1035 42.77 26.46 -8.00
C GLY A 1035 42.40 26.61 -9.49
N GLY A 1036 41.30 26.02 -9.95
CA GLY A 1036 40.84 26.11 -11.33
C GLY A 1036 39.40 25.64 -11.52
N GLY A 1037 38.68 26.29 -12.45
CA GLY A 1037 37.30 25.93 -12.77
C GLY A 1037 37.18 24.51 -13.33
N GLU A 1038 36.03 23.86 -13.09
CA GLU A 1038 35.86 22.40 -13.22
C GLU A 1038 36.25 21.83 -14.59
N ASN A 1039 35.96 22.52 -15.69
CA ASN A 1039 36.40 22.10 -17.04
C ASN A 1039 37.93 22.00 -17.16
N ASN A 1040 38.69 22.88 -16.51
CA ASN A 1040 40.15 22.82 -16.48
C ASN A 1040 40.65 21.70 -15.57
N LYS A 1041 39.99 21.44 -14.42
CA LYS A 1041 40.30 20.26 -13.60
C LYS A 1041 40.06 18.98 -14.40
N MET A 1042 38.90 18.86 -15.05
CA MET A 1042 38.50 17.71 -15.86
C MET A 1042 39.49 17.45 -17.01
N LEU A 1043 39.86 18.49 -17.79
CA LEU A 1043 40.87 18.37 -18.84
C LEU A 1043 42.26 17.95 -18.29
N ALA A 1044 42.72 18.57 -17.20
CA ALA A 1044 44.00 18.23 -16.58
C ALA A 1044 44.03 16.80 -16.04
N CYS A 1045 42.93 16.33 -15.44
CA CYS A 1045 42.77 14.94 -14.99
C CYS A 1045 42.81 13.96 -16.17
N THR A 1046 42.03 14.22 -17.23
CA THR A 1046 41.98 13.33 -18.41
C THR A 1046 43.33 13.31 -19.13
N TRP A 1047 44.02 14.45 -19.24
CA TRP A 1047 45.40 14.51 -19.76
C TRP A 1047 46.37 13.70 -18.89
N LEU A 1048 46.36 13.91 -17.56
CA LEU A 1048 47.27 13.22 -16.64
C LEU A 1048 47.07 11.70 -16.63
N LEU A 1049 45.81 11.25 -16.66
CA LEU A 1049 45.47 9.83 -16.71
C LEU A 1049 45.89 9.20 -18.05
N LYS A 1050 45.69 9.89 -19.18
CA LYS A 1050 46.17 9.44 -20.49
C LYS A 1050 47.70 9.39 -20.55
N ALA A 1051 48.39 10.39 -20.00
CA ALA A 1051 49.85 10.41 -19.87
C ALA A 1051 50.41 9.33 -18.91
N LYS A 1052 49.56 8.74 -18.07
CA LYS A 1052 49.86 7.59 -17.21
C LYS A 1052 49.40 6.24 -17.79
N GLY A 1053 48.87 6.22 -19.02
CA GLY A 1053 48.47 4.99 -19.72
C GLY A 1053 47.08 4.44 -19.40
N PHE A 1054 46.23 5.19 -18.68
CA PHE A 1054 44.85 4.78 -18.42
C PHE A 1054 43.95 4.96 -19.66
N ASP A 1055 42.97 4.07 -19.84
CA ASP A 1055 41.97 4.26 -20.89
C ASP A 1055 41.06 5.45 -20.57
N THR A 1056 41.26 6.51 -21.34
CA THR A 1056 40.54 7.78 -21.26
C THR A 1056 39.57 7.97 -22.43
N ASN A 1057 39.45 6.98 -23.33
CA ASN A 1057 38.56 7.05 -24.49
C ASN A 1057 37.08 7.29 -24.12
N PRO A 1058 36.51 6.71 -23.04
CA PRO A 1058 35.12 7.00 -22.66
C PRO A 1058 34.87 8.47 -22.31
N ILE A 1059 35.81 9.14 -21.62
CA ILE A 1059 35.69 10.58 -21.32
C ILE A 1059 36.01 11.42 -22.55
N ALA A 1060 37.04 11.06 -23.32
CA ALA A 1060 37.36 11.76 -24.55
C ALA A 1060 36.16 11.76 -25.50
N GLN A 1061 35.44 10.63 -25.62
CA GLN A 1061 34.20 10.55 -26.41
C GLN A 1061 33.07 11.36 -25.77
N HIS A 1062 32.82 11.23 -24.46
CA HIS A 1062 31.78 12.02 -23.79
C HIS A 1062 32.00 13.54 -23.92
N LEU A 1063 33.26 13.99 -23.90
CA LEU A 1063 33.64 15.39 -24.17
C LEU A 1063 33.47 15.77 -25.66
N LYS A 1064 33.80 14.88 -26.61
CA LYS A 1064 33.53 15.07 -28.04
C LYS A 1064 32.03 15.20 -28.34
N ASP A 1065 31.21 14.36 -27.72
CA ASP A 1065 29.76 14.33 -27.91
C ASP A 1065 29.11 15.62 -27.37
N GLY A 1066 29.53 16.09 -26.20
CA GLY A 1066 29.10 17.38 -25.66
C GLY A 1066 29.51 18.57 -26.52
N LEU A 1067 30.70 18.52 -27.14
CA LEU A 1067 31.13 19.52 -28.13
C LEU A 1067 30.29 19.48 -29.41
N ALA A 1068 29.82 18.30 -29.84
CA ALA A 1068 28.97 18.14 -31.01
C ALA A 1068 27.53 18.61 -30.77
N GLY A 1069 27.02 18.52 -29.54
CA GLY A 1069 25.71 19.03 -29.15
C GLY A 1069 25.68 20.51 -28.76
N SER A 1070 26.80 21.25 -28.80
CA SER A 1070 26.86 22.62 -28.29
C SER A 1070 26.31 23.66 -29.28
N ASP A 1071 25.23 24.35 -28.90
CA ASP A 1071 24.65 25.47 -29.65
C ASP A 1071 25.66 26.61 -29.95
N GLY A 1072 26.76 26.68 -29.20
CA GLY A 1072 27.86 27.62 -29.40
C GLY A 1072 28.88 27.22 -30.49
N VAL A 1073 28.71 26.06 -31.13
CA VAL A 1073 29.65 25.50 -32.12
C VAL A 1073 28.94 25.32 -33.47
N LEU A 1074 29.31 26.15 -34.45
CA LEU A 1074 28.84 26.00 -35.84
C LEU A 1074 29.23 24.60 -36.37
N PRO A 1075 28.42 23.92 -37.20
CA PRO A 1075 28.64 22.52 -37.58
C PRO A 1075 30.05 22.19 -38.13
N GLY A 1076 30.65 23.07 -38.94
CA GLY A 1076 32.02 22.90 -39.45
C GLY A 1076 33.14 23.14 -38.43
N LYS A 1077 32.82 23.53 -37.19
CA LYS A 1077 33.76 23.77 -36.09
C LYS A 1077 33.71 22.71 -34.99
N THR A 1078 32.82 21.72 -35.13
CA THR A 1078 32.79 20.56 -34.24
C THR A 1078 34.08 19.76 -34.40
N GLU A 1079 34.50 19.45 -35.62
CA GLU A 1079 35.77 18.77 -35.90
C GLU A 1079 36.98 19.57 -35.40
N GLU A 1080 37.07 20.87 -35.67
CA GLU A 1080 38.11 21.76 -35.10
C GLU A 1080 38.19 21.65 -33.56
N SER A 1081 37.04 21.49 -32.90
CA SER A 1081 36.93 21.45 -31.43
C SER A 1081 37.26 20.08 -30.85
N GLN A 1082 36.91 19.01 -31.56
CA GLN A 1082 37.27 17.64 -31.19
C GLN A 1082 38.75 17.37 -31.46
N GLN A 1083 39.31 17.91 -32.54
CA GLN A 1083 40.75 17.86 -32.83
C GLN A 1083 41.55 18.68 -31.81
N ALA A 1084 41.09 19.88 -31.43
CA ALA A 1084 41.69 20.67 -30.35
C ALA A 1084 41.67 19.95 -28.99
N LEU A 1085 40.62 19.17 -28.72
CA LEU A 1085 40.53 18.31 -27.54
C LEU A 1085 41.53 17.16 -27.61
N GLU A 1086 41.69 16.51 -28.77
CA GLU A 1086 42.71 15.46 -28.95
C GLU A 1086 44.14 16.00 -28.87
N GLU A 1087 44.42 17.19 -29.42
CA GLU A 1087 45.71 17.89 -29.31
C GLU A 1087 46.02 18.21 -27.84
N ALA A 1088 45.07 18.82 -27.11
CA ALA A 1088 45.24 19.11 -25.68
C ALA A 1088 45.47 17.84 -24.85
N LEU A 1089 44.70 16.77 -25.10
CA LEU A 1089 44.87 15.47 -24.46
C LEU A 1089 46.09 14.68 -24.95
N SER A 1090 46.88 15.19 -25.91
CA SER A 1090 48.08 14.51 -26.44
C SER A 1090 49.36 15.35 -26.29
N ALA A 1091 49.27 16.51 -25.64
CA ALA A 1091 50.41 17.35 -25.29
C ALA A 1091 51.40 16.60 -24.37
N LEU A 1092 52.70 16.91 -24.47
CA LEU A 1092 53.75 16.26 -23.67
C LEU A 1092 53.79 16.81 -22.24
N THR A 1093 53.32 18.03 -22.02
CA THR A 1093 53.27 18.71 -20.71
C THR A 1093 51.90 19.32 -20.43
N LEU A 1094 51.59 19.51 -19.14
CA LEU A 1094 50.37 20.19 -18.70
C LEU A 1094 50.33 21.67 -19.16
N ALA A 1095 51.51 22.31 -19.31
CA ALA A 1095 51.62 23.67 -19.82
C ALA A 1095 51.24 23.77 -21.30
N GLU A 1096 51.67 22.81 -22.14
CA GLU A 1096 51.23 22.69 -23.53
C GLU A 1096 49.74 22.36 -23.63
N CYS A 1097 49.22 21.44 -22.79
CA CYS A 1097 47.79 21.12 -22.72
C CYS A 1097 46.95 22.38 -22.48
N PHE A 1098 47.26 23.18 -21.44
CA PHE A 1098 46.57 24.45 -21.22
C PHE A 1098 46.83 25.49 -22.32
N GLY A 1099 48.01 25.48 -22.95
CA GLY A 1099 48.34 26.28 -24.12
C GLY A 1099 47.41 26.01 -25.32
N VAL A 1100 47.07 24.74 -25.58
CA VAL A 1100 46.07 24.35 -26.60
C VAL A 1100 44.67 24.78 -26.17
N VAL A 1101 44.29 24.52 -24.92
CA VAL A 1101 42.95 24.82 -24.37
C VAL A 1101 42.60 26.32 -24.46
N GLU A 1102 43.54 27.20 -24.13
CA GLU A 1102 43.33 28.66 -24.23
C GLU A 1102 43.43 29.14 -25.70
N ARG A 1103 44.41 28.67 -26.49
CA ARG A 1103 44.57 29.05 -27.92
C ARG A 1103 43.32 28.72 -28.75
N THR A 1104 42.74 27.54 -28.53
CA THR A 1104 41.55 27.04 -29.26
C THR A 1104 40.23 27.44 -28.61
N LYS A 1105 40.29 28.13 -27.45
CA LYS A 1105 39.15 28.53 -26.60
C LYS A 1105 38.28 27.34 -26.15
N LEU A 1106 38.86 26.15 -26.07
CA LEU A 1106 38.18 24.88 -25.77
C LEU A 1106 37.44 24.94 -24.41
N ARG A 1107 38.05 25.60 -23.41
CA ARG A 1107 37.44 25.88 -22.10
C ARG A 1107 36.06 26.55 -22.20
N ARG A 1108 35.90 27.51 -23.13
CA ARG A 1108 34.63 28.21 -23.36
C ARG A 1108 33.64 27.30 -24.11
N LYS A 1109 34.09 26.53 -25.10
CA LYS A 1109 33.24 25.58 -25.85
C LYS A 1109 32.64 24.51 -24.91
N LEU A 1110 33.47 23.90 -24.07
CA LEU A 1110 33.05 22.92 -23.05
C LEU A 1110 32.14 23.52 -21.96
N ALA A 1111 32.14 24.84 -21.74
CA ALA A 1111 31.24 25.49 -20.80
C ALA A 1111 29.80 25.66 -21.33
N TYR A 1112 29.60 25.53 -22.65
CA TYR A 1112 28.29 25.55 -23.32
C TYR A 1112 27.96 24.21 -23.99
N ALA A 1113 28.67 23.14 -23.63
CA ALA A 1113 28.45 21.80 -24.14
C ALA A 1113 27.34 21.10 -23.31
N PRO A 1114 26.13 20.88 -23.83
CA PRO A 1114 25.11 20.13 -23.12
C PRO A 1114 25.60 18.71 -22.87
N GLY A 1115 25.31 18.17 -21.69
CA GLY A 1115 25.90 16.89 -21.28
C GLY A 1115 27.34 16.97 -20.77
N VAL A 1116 28.05 18.11 -20.85
CA VAL A 1116 29.35 18.35 -20.20
C VAL A 1116 29.30 19.48 -19.16
N ALA A 1117 28.55 20.56 -19.41
CA ALA A 1117 28.33 21.61 -18.42
C ALA A 1117 27.46 21.14 -17.23
N GLY A 1118 27.61 21.80 -16.08
CA GLY A 1118 26.91 21.53 -14.81
C GLY A 1118 27.89 21.32 -13.66
N TRP A 1119 27.65 21.97 -12.51
CA TRP A 1119 28.59 22.11 -11.39
C TRP A 1119 28.73 20.84 -10.52
N ASP A 1120 28.11 19.73 -10.90
CA ASP A 1120 27.90 18.54 -10.04
C ASP A 1120 28.54 17.27 -10.63
N ARG A 1121 29.68 17.45 -11.31
CA ARG A 1121 30.34 16.42 -12.12
C ARG A 1121 31.70 16.04 -11.56
N THR A 1122 31.81 14.79 -11.13
CA THR A 1122 33.08 14.23 -10.65
C THR A 1122 33.60 13.21 -11.64
N LEU A 1123 34.89 13.28 -11.97
CA LEU A 1123 35.58 12.19 -12.65
C LEU A 1123 35.84 11.08 -11.63
N LEU A 1124 35.39 9.87 -11.93
CA LEU A 1124 35.59 8.68 -11.13
C LEU A 1124 36.53 7.72 -11.87
N LEU A 1125 37.55 7.24 -11.17
CA LEU A 1125 38.36 6.11 -11.62
C LEU A 1125 37.68 4.84 -11.13
N VAL A 1126 37.18 4.00 -12.04
CA VAL A 1126 36.33 2.85 -11.72
C VAL A 1126 37.08 1.56 -12.04
N GLN A 1127 37.31 0.73 -11.05
CA GLN A 1127 37.70 -0.66 -11.25
C GLN A 1127 36.44 -1.48 -11.48
N ILE A 1128 36.14 -1.78 -12.76
CA ILE A 1128 35.03 -2.65 -13.17
C ILE A 1128 35.45 -4.11 -12.95
N GLU A 1129 34.52 -4.95 -12.53
CA GLU A 1129 34.79 -6.36 -12.29
C GLU A 1129 35.11 -7.10 -13.61
N GLY A 1130 36.20 -7.87 -13.63
CA GLY A 1130 36.68 -8.56 -14.82
C GLY A 1130 37.60 -7.75 -15.77
N LEU A 1131 37.88 -6.47 -15.50
CA LEU A 1131 38.90 -5.70 -16.21
C LEU A 1131 40.22 -5.62 -15.44
N THR A 1132 41.36 -5.74 -16.11
CA THR A 1132 42.68 -5.57 -15.49
C THR A 1132 43.11 -4.11 -15.32
N THR A 1133 42.45 -3.17 -16.00
CA THR A 1133 42.76 -1.74 -15.97
C THR A 1133 41.55 -0.93 -15.49
N PRO A 1134 41.73 0.00 -14.52
CA PRO A 1134 40.67 0.91 -14.11
C PRO A 1134 40.21 1.82 -15.27
N THR A 1135 38.91 1.86 -15.52
CA THR A 1135 38.29 2.69 -16.55
C THR A 1135 37.93 4.05 -15.96
N VAL A 1136 38.25 5.14 -16.65
CA VAL A 1136 37.91 6.49 -16.16
C VAL A 1136 36.53 6.90 -16.70
N SER A 1137 35.61 7.30 -15.83
CA SER A 1137 34.22 7.66 -16.18
C SER A 1137 33.78 8.99 -15.58
N LEU A 1138 32.93 9.74 -16.30
CA LEU A 1138 32.32 10.97 -15.80
C LEU A 1138 30.96 10.66 -15.15
N ALA A 1139 30.82 10.97 -13.86
CA ALA A 1139 29.58 10.77 -13.12
C ALA A 1139 28.95 12.11 -12.72
N TRP A 1140 27.61 12.16 -12.77
CA TRP A 1140 26.86 13.14 -11.99
C TRP A 1140 26.85 12.67 -10.54
N THR A 1141 27.29 13.53 -9.62
CA THR A 1141 27.47 13.20 -8.19
C THR A 1141 26.97 14.33 -7.30
N HIS A 1142 26.14 14.02 -6.32
CA HIS A 1142 25.53 15.00 -5.43
C HIS A 1142 26.58 15.68 -4.53
N ARG A 1143 26.72 17.01 -4.62
CA ARG A 1143 27.77 17.80 -3.93
C ARG A 1143 27.91 17.53 -2.43
N SER A 1144 26.80 17.34 -1.71
CA SER A 1144 26.83 17.09 -0.27
C SER A 1144 27.23 15.68 0.14
N ILE A 1145 27.37 14.74 -0.81
CA ILE A 1145 27.68 13.33 -0.52
C ILE A 1145 28.81 12.83 -1.46
N PRO A 1146 30.06 13.25 -1.23
CA PRO A 1146 31.17 12.88 -2.09
C PRO A 1146 31.43 11.36 -2.12
N PRO A 1147 32.01 10.84 -3.22
CA PRO A 1147 32.40 9.43 -3.32
C PRO A 1147 33.47 9.10 -2.28
N LYS A 1148 33.13 8.21 -1.35
CA LYS A 1148 34.09 7.66 -0.39
C LYS A 1148 35.04 6.72 -1.12
N ARG A 1149 36.36 6.94 -1.01
CA ARG A 1149 37.38 6.22 -1.78
C ARG A 1149 37.38 4.69 -1.58
N GLU A 1150 36.85 4.22 -0.46
CA GLU A 1150 36.83 2.79 -0.12
C GLU A 1150 35.41 2.19 -0.15
N ASP A 1151 34.37 2.97 0.16
CA ASP A 1151 32.97 2.52 0.20
C ASP A 1151 32.20 2.75 -1.12
N CYS A 1152 32.77 3.40 -2.14
CA CYS A 1152 31.99 3.79 -3.33
C CYS A 1152 31.97 2.71 -4.42
N TRP A 1153 30.75 2.34 -4.85
CA TRP A 1153 30.47 1.27 -5.80
C TRP A 1153 29.66 1.76 -7.00
N VAL A 1154 29.69 0.96 -8.06
CA VAL A 1154 28.90 1.12 -9.28
C VAL A 1154 27.91 -0.03 -9.35
N LEU A 1155 26.63 0.31 -9.50
CA LEU A 1155 25.50 -0.62 -9.44
C LEU A 1155 24.70 -0.60 -10.73
N ASP A 1156 24.28 -1.77 -11.16
CA ASP A 1156 23.34 -2.04 -12.23
C ASP A 1156 21.97 -2.37 -11.62
N VAL A 1157 20.91 -1.73 -12.13
CA VAL A 1157 19.50 -1.89 -11.72
C VAL A 1157 18.68 -2.71 -12.73
N SER A 1158 19.33 -3.21 -13.78
CA SER A 1158 18.69 -4.05 -14.80
C SER A 1158 18.88 -5.54 -14.50
N SER A 1159 18.05 -6.38 -15.13
CA SER A 1159 18.23 -7.83 -15.17
C SER A 1159 19.37 -8.29 -16.09
N ASP A 1160 19.86 -7.41 -16.94
CA ASP A 1160 20.36 -7.79 -18.26
C ASP A 1160 21.88 -8.03 -18.26
N SER A 1161 22.51 -8.16 -19.43
CA SER A 1161 23.97 -8.32 -19.50
C SER A 1161 24.67 -6.98 -19.24
N PRO A 1162 25.75 -6.92 -18.43
CA PRO A 1162 26.48 -5.67 -18.19
C PRO A 1162 26.97 -4.94 -19.45
N SER A 1163 27.13 -5.65 -20.58
CA SER A 1163 27.49 -5.09 -21.90
C SER A 1163 26.33 -4.38 -22.64
N SER A 1164 25.09 -4.57 -22.19
CA SER A 1164 23.88 -3.98 -22.77
C SER A 1164 23.34 -2.77 -22.00
N VAL A 1165 23.80 -2.57 -20.77
CA VAL A 1165 23.33 -1.50 -19.88
C VAL A 1165 23.93 -0.15 -20.31
N GLN A 1166 23.10 0.90 -20.39
CA GLN A 1166 23.53 2.26 -20.79
C GLN A 1166 23.75 3.24 -19.62
N ARG A 1167 23.29 2.90 -18.42
CA ARG A 1167 23.38 3.76 -17.22
C ARG A 1167 23.61 2.92 -15.97
N TRP A 1168 24.59 3.30 -15.16
CA TRP A 1168 24.84 2.71 -13.84
C TRP A 1168 24.64 3.75 -12.74
N ILE A 1169 24.26 3.28 -11.55
CA ILE A 1169 24.13 4.08 -10.34
C ILE A 1169 25.49 4.13 -9.64
N VAL A 1170 25.90 5.31 -9.16
CA VAL A 1170 27.05 5.46 -8.27
C VAL A 1170 26.52 5.53 -6.84
N ALA A 1171 27.05 4.72 -5.93
CA ALA A 1171 26.56 4.66 -4.56
C ALA A 1171 27.66 4.40 -3.53
N ASN A 1172 27.65 5.17 -2.43
CA ASN A 1172 28.44 4.87 -1.25
C ASN A 1172 27.76 3.73 -0.46
N GLN A 1173 28.49 2.66 -0.16
CA GLN A 1173 28.05 1.63 0.77
C GLN A 1173 27.94 2.23 2.19
N ILE A 1174 26.89 1.82 2.90
CA ILE A 1174 26.56 2.26 4.27
C ILE A 1174 26.24 1.04 5.17
N GLY A 1175 26.92 -0.08 4.90
CA GLY A 1175 26.77 -1.36 5.58
C GLY A 1175 26.64 -2.54 4.61
N SER A 1176 26.65 -3.77 5.14
CA SER A 1176 26.46 -4.96 4.31
C SER A 1176 25.11 -4.93 3.59
N GLY A 1177 25.16 -5.16 2.26
CA GLY A 1177 24.02 -5.11 1.35
C GLY A 1177 23.32 -3.76 1.20
N LYS A 1178 23.90 -2.64 1.68
CA LYS A 1178 23.21 -1.33 1.75
C LYS A 1178 24.01 -0.24 1.08
N PHE A 1179 23.41 0.35 0.05
CA PHE A 1179 24.03 1.37 -0.80
C PHE A 1179 23.19 2.66 -0.80
N MET A 1180 23.84 3.80 -0.59
CA MET A 1180 23.28 5.14 -0.74
C MET A 1180 23.66 5.69 -2.10
N LYS A 1181 22.70 5.85 -3.01
CA LYS A 1181 22.92 6.50 -4.31
C LYS A 1181 23.47 7.91 -4.10
N ILE A 1182 24.68 8.15 -4.58
CA ILE A 1182 25.31 9.48 -4.65
C ILE A 1182 25.29 10.06 -6.06
N GLY A 1183 25.01 9.24 -7.08
CA GLY A 1183 25.14 9.67 -8.47
C GLY A 1183 24.68 8.69 -9.53
N THR A 1184 24.95 9.03 -10.78
CA THR A 1184 24.77 8.16 -11.97
C THR A 1184 25.90 8.39 -12.97
N MET A 1185 26.24 7.35 -13.73
CA MET A 1185 27.15 7.44 -14.88
C MET A 1185 26.54 6.77 -16.12
N ARG A 1186 27.04 7.14 -17.30
CA ARG A 1186 26.73 6.44 -18.56
C ARG A 1186 27.85 5.46 -18.87
N SER A 1187 27.52 4.18 -18.96
CA SER A 1187 28.41 3.15 -19.48
C SER A 1187 28.62 3.35 -20.99
N HIS A 1188 29.87 3.21 -21.44
CA HIS A 1188 30.22 3.09 -22.85
C HIS A 1188 30.63 1.63 -23.14
N PRO A 1189 30.46 1.10 -24.36
CA PRO A 1189 30.87 -0.27 -24.69
C PRO A 1189 32.39 -0.44 -24.58
N ILE A 1190 32.85 -1.20 -23.59
CA ILE A 1190 34.27 -1.41 -23.31
C ILE A 1190 34.84 -2.52 -24.19
N LYS A 1191 36.00 -2.28 -24.80
CA LYS A 1191 36.78 -3.31 -25.52
C LYS A 1191 37.91 -3.81 -24.62
N VAL A 1192 37.90 -5.10 -24.29
CA VAL A 1192 38.92 -5.71 -23.44
C VAL A 1192 40.19 -6.00 -24.27
N GLY A 1193 41.36 -5.65 -23.73
CA GLY A 1193 42.68 -5.92 -24.29
C GLY A 1193 43.73 -6.08 -23.19
N SER A 1194 44.75 -6.91 -23.42
CA SER A 1194 45.65 -7.40 -22.38
C SER A 1194 47.08 -6.84 -22.48
N THR A 1195 47.54 -6.14 -21.43
CA THR A 1195 48.95 -5.81 -21.17
C THR A 1195 49.20 -5.69 -19.67
N ASP A 1196 50.32 -6.23 -19.18
CA ASP A 1196 50.71 -6.21 -17.76
C ASP A 1196 51.42 -4.91 -17.35
N LEU A 1197 51.16 -4.45 -16.12
CA LEU A 1197 51.96 -3.46 -15.39
C LEU A 1197 51.85 -3.72 -13.87
N HIS A 1198 52.97 -3.59 -13.15
CA HIS A 1198 53.01 -3.73 -11.68
C HIS A 1198 53.33 -2.39 -10.97
N SER A 1199 52.93 -2.31 -9.70
CA SER A 1199 53.06 -1.19 -8.73
C SER A 1199 52.20 0.06 -9.01
N VAL A 1200 51.22 0.31 -8.13
CA VAL A 1200 50.37 1.53 -8.12
C VAL A 1200 50.07 1.96 -6.66
N ASP A 1201 51.11 2.22 -5.86
CA ASP A 1201 50.97 2.59 -4.43
C ASP A 1201 51.44 4.02 -4.09
N ALA A 1202 51.85 4.83 -5.07
CA ALA A 1202 52.44 6.16 -4.81
C ALA A 1202 52.13 7.20 -5.90
N ILE A 1203 50.84 7.55 -6.11
CA ILE A 1203 50.41 8.47 -7.20
C ILE A 1203 49.47 9.62 -6.76
N LEU A 1204 48.89 9.61 -5.54
CA LEU A 1204 47.99 10.68 -5.07
C LEU A 1204 48.33 11.18 -3.65
N VAL A 1205 49.25 12.14 -3.61
CA VAL A 1205 49.42 13.20 -2.60
C VAL A 1205 49.51 14.52 -3.37
#